data_AF-A0A9P9J5P1-F1
#
_entry.id   AF-A0A9P9J5P1-F1
#
_cell.length_a   1.000
_cell.length_b   1.000
_cell.length_c   1.000
_cell.angle_alpha   90.00
_cell.angle_beta   90.00
_cell.angle_gamma   90.00
#
_symmetry.space_group_name_H-M   'P 1'
#
loop_
_entity.id
_entity.type
_entity.pdbx_description
1 polymer ?
#
loop_
_entity_poly.entity_id
_entity_poly.type
_entity_poly.pdbx_seq_one_letter_code
_entity_poly.pdbx_strand_id
1 'polypeptide(L)'
;MSLKSSNQCQIAGYFGTINFGSSSLTKVSLGFTSFKFTGSLTPTTKTGTLEFRLLCNNGKGYVYLDTATVKLATVAATTSKTSTASKTSTTSTSTSTTAKVSTTSTAIASIPVREASSTSTSTTSTAKAVTSSAETKVASSSTTSTSSTSSTSAAAAASGKPTIDTTILVIAPSDYSASSGAAGLLAYGIPHELLVVPKEGVTLPTLNSSATHGNYGGFIVMDSVSYEYDGSWASAITTAQWSLIHEYQVEFNVRMVRINEYPGTSFGTTVVSGGCCDSSISQSISFTDVSDFPTANIKADAELSTTGLYHVPAAISDSSTTKQVAKFGTATGFESETVAAVINNFNGREQFVWFIGWAPDWSQTSSFLQHAHVHWMTRGLFLGKRKVHLSCQVDDLQLSTELYYPSGEEFKIDVEDLEAHITWQNNINARMPTGSDFWLELGHNGNGDLIASTLSTSGEQTCDPEYAVYYDMAEATALEFQKPLGTGEDIWPAEFEEYSWSKTCATLDTFANWFTVADNLNQFAHVSHTFAHLSLNNATYHDANREIQFNQDWLAMMGIDKANRFSPHGLIPPAITGMHNGDAIQAWMDNGITYVVGDNTRPVLRNTQSVYWPLISTVADNGYAGLTIVPRFSTAIYYNCDTAECTTREWIATSAGSGNYSNLLANSKSTNVRNLLSLQADPYMFHQANMRQSSVDTITIGDQTGSMSLVMSWTETMVQELLRLTKWPIQSLKHDDLAAYFINRKALDACTPKLAYTYSTDGTKIESVTVSATDNTCSVPIPVTIPSGSSTASGGSVTADVVGSEPPIQWVTLSGSPVTLTLSSPVSF
;
A
#
# COMPACT_ATOMS: atom_id res chain seq x y z
N MET A 1 36.92 12.28 7.54
CA MET A 1 37.98 13.33 7.40
C MET A 1 39.06 13.07 8.47
N SER A 2 40.32 12.82 8.10
CA SER A 2 41.40 12.53 9.08
C SER A 2 42.09 13.81 9.56
N LEU A 3 41.57 14.43 10.62
CA LEU A 3 42.27 15.50 11.34
C LEU A 3 42.71 14.96 12.70
N LYS A 4 44.01 14.77 12.89
CA LYS A 4 44.58 14.43 14.21
C LYS A 4 44.55 15.67 15.11
N SER A 5 44.37 15.47 16.41
CA SER A 5 44.34 16.51 17.47
C SER A 5 45.62 17.39 17.59
N SER A 6 46.63 17.12 16.77
CA SER A 6 47.88 17.90 16.66
C SER A 6 47.92 18.88 15.48
N ASN A 7 46.90 18.91 14.62
CA ASN A 7 46.86 19.82 13.47
C ASN A 7 46.55 21.26 13.90
N GLN A 8 47.32 22.20 13.36
CA GLN A 8 47.12 23.63 13.56
C GLN A 8 46.83 24.28 12.21
N CYS A 9 45.72 25.02 12.14
CA CYS A 9 45.27 25.68 10.93
C CYS A 9 45.04 27.18 11.17
N GLN A 10 45.07 27.95 10.09
CA GLN A 10 44.62 29.34 10.06
C GLN A 10 43.84 29.62 8.78
N ILE A 11 42.96 30.62 8.83
CA ILE A 11 42.31 31.15 7.63
C ILE A 11 43.06 32.39 7.17
N ALA A 12 43.42 32.44 5.89
CA ALA A 12 44.05 33.60 5.26
C ALA A 12 43.17 34.15 4.14
N GLY A 13 42.94 35.46 4.15
CA GLY A 13 42.17 36.18 3.13
C GLY A 13 43.06 36.79 2.07
N TYR A 14 42.67 36.63 0.80
CA TYR A 14 43.36 37.15 -0.36
C TYR A 14 42.42 37.98 -1.25
N PHE A 15 42.95 39.05 -1.84
CA PHE A 15 42.33 39.74 -2.98
C PHE A 15 43.27 39.63 -4.18
N GLY A 16 42.90 38.81 -5.16
CA GLY A 16 43.85 38.33 -6.16
C GLY A 16 44.98 37.55 -5.49
N THR A 17 46.23 37.98 -5.68
CA THR A 17 47.42 37.36 -5.04
C THR A 17 47.87 38.04 -3.75
N ILE A 18 47.16 39.09 -3.30
CA ILE A 18 47.57 39.90 -2.13
C ILE A 18 46.85 39.38 -0.89
N ASN A 19 47.61 38.84 0.08
CA ASN A 19 47.08 38.50 1.40
C ASN A 19 46.75 39.79 2.17
N PHE A 20 45.50 39.94 2.61
CA PHE A 20 45.05 41.12 3.36
C PHE A 20 44.90 40.87 4.86
N GLY A 21 44.98 39.61 5.30
CA GLY A 21 44.93 39.25 6.71
C GLY A 21 44.88 37.74 6.89
N SER A 22 45.28 37.29 8.08
CA SER A 22 45.19 35.88 8.46
C SER A 22 44.82 35.78 9.94
N SER A 23 44.08 34.74 10.31
CA SER A 23 43.86 34.42 11.72
C SER A 23 45.15 33.91 12.36
N SER A 24 45.17 33.81 13.69
CA SER A 24 46.20 33.03 14.38
C SER A 24 46.14 31.57 13.95
N LEU A 25 47.29 30.91 13.98
CA LEU A 25 47.40 29.45 13.82
C LEU A 25 46.85 28.79 15.10
N THR A 26 45.71 28.13 14.99
CA THR A 26 44.96 27.56 16.12
C THR A 26 44.91 26.04 15.98
N LYS A 27 45.04 25.32 17.10
CA LYS A 27 44.79 23.87 17.11
C LYS A 27 43.34 23.61 16.74
N VAL A 28 43.12 22.74 15.76
CA VAL A 28 41.78 22.36 15.30
C VAL A 28 41.51 20.95 15.79
N SER A 29 40.46 20.79 16.59
CA SER A 29 39.92 19.48 17.00
C SER A 29 38.79 19.05 16.07
N LEU A 30 38.35 17.79 16.14
CA LEU A 30 37.13 17.33 15.48
C LEU A 30 35.94 18.16 16.04
N GLY A 31 35.23 18.89 15.16
CA GLY A 31 34.19 19.87 15.50
C GLY A 31 34.37 21.23 14.81
N PHE A 32 33.48 22.19 15.13
CA PHE A 32 33.54 23.55 14.55
C PHE A 32 34.55 24.43 15.29
N THR A 33 35.64 24.81 14.62
CA THR A 33 36.58 25.83 15.12
C THR A 33 36.32 27.16 14.43
N SER A 34 35.91 28.18 15.17
CA SER A 34 35.66 29.53 14.64
C SER A 34 36.95 30.34 14.52
N PHE A 35 37.19 30.93 13.36
CA PHE A 35 38.30 31.83 13.11
C PHE A 35 37.80 33.23 12.81
N LYS A 36 38.49 34.25 13.35
CA LYS A 36 38.19 35.65 13.07
C LYS A 36 39.47 36.41 12.81
N PHE A 37 39.50 37.18 11.73
CA PHE A 37 40.55 38.15 11.48
C PHE A 37 39.97 39.39 10.80
N THR A 38 40.66 40.51 10.96
CA THR A 38 40.37 41.76 10.25
C THR A 38 41.61 42.12 9.47
N GLY A 39 41.42 42.52 8.22
CA GLY A 39 42.51 42.88 7.33
C GLY A 39 42.18 44.12 6.50
N SER A 40 43.20 44.83 6.06
CA SER A 40 43.06 45.97 5.16
C SER A 40 44.01 45.81 3.98
N LEU A 41 43.56 46.22 2.80
CA LEU A 41 44.36 46.21 1.60
C LEU A 41 44.05 47.44 0.76
N THR A 42 45.03 47.94 0.03
CA THR A 42 44.82 48.93 -1.02
C THR A 42 44.82 48.19 -2.35
N PRO A 43 43.65 47.99 -2.99
CA PRO A 43 43.57 47.17 -4.19
C PRO A 43 44.28 47.90 -5.34
N THR A 44 45.16 47.19 -6.04
CA THR A 44 45.88 47.71 -7.22
C THR A 44 45.02 47.69 -8.48
N THR A 45 43.83 47.07 -8.42
CA THR A 45 42.85 46.95 -9.50
C THR A 45 41.45 47.31 -9.03
N LYS A 46 40.57 47.77 -9.93
CA LYS A 46 39.18 48.12 -9.61
C LYS A 46 38.27 46.90 -9.38
N THR A 47 38.69 45.73 -9.84
CA THR A 47 37.98 44.45 -9.74
C THR A 47 38.97 43.34 -9.39
N GLY A 48 38.53 42.33 -8.64
CA GLY A 48 39.34 41.18 -8.25
C GLY A 48 38.53 40.15 -7.46
N THR A 49 39.09 38.95 -7.31
CA THR A 49 38.47 37.84 -6.57
C THR A 49 38.90 37.89 -5.11
N LEU A 50 37.92 37.79 -4.21
CA LEU A 50 38.15 37.60 -2.78
C LEU A 50 38.20 36.09 -2.49
N GLU A 51 39.31 35.60 -1.93
CA GLU A 51 39.51 34.18 -1.64
C GLU A 51 39.89 33.98 -0.17
N PHE A 52 39.31 32.98 0.48
CA PHE A 52 39.66 32.59 1.85
C PHE A 52 40.21 31.17 1.82
N ARG A 53 41.46 31.02 2.25
CA ARG A 53 42.18 29.74 2.22
C ARG A 53 42.39 29.22 3.63
N LEU A 54 42.11 27.94 3.84
CA LEU A 54 42.57 27.22 5.01
C LEU A 54 44.01 26.77 4.80
N LEU A 55 44.88 27.17 5.71
CA LEU A 55 46.29 26.78 5.70
C LEU A 55 46.55 25.94 6.95
N CYS A 56 46.75 24.64 6.78
CA CYS A 56 47.05 23.70 7.86
C CYS A 56 48.49 23.19 7.74
N ASN A 57 49.12 22.93 8.89
CA ASN A 57 50.45 22.29 8.93
C ASN A 57 50.43 20.82 8.45
N ASN A 58 49.28 20.14 8.53
CA ASN A 58 49.01 18.83 7.95
C ASN A 58 47.50 18.62 7.73
N GLY A 59 47.13 17.84 6.71
CA GLY A 59 45.73 17.49 6.39
C GLY A 59 45.03 18.41 5.36
N LYS A 60 43.78 18.08 5.03
CA LYS A 60 42.87 18.86 4.19
C LYS A 60 41.54 19.07 4.95
N GLY A 61 40.87 20.20 4.75
CA GLY A 61 39.57 20.51 5.37
C GLY A 61 38.77 21.53 4.56
N TYR A 62 37.47 21.61 4.82
CA TYR A 62 36.57 22.59 4.20
C TYR A 62 36.41 23.83 5.08
N VAL A 63 36.17 24.99 4.45
CA VAL A 63 35.88 26.26 5.14
C VAL A 63 34.49 26.70 4.75
N TYR A 64 33.62 26.84 5.74
CA TYR A 64 32.32 27.49 5.59
C TYR A 64 32.46 28.95 5.98
N LEU A 65 31.99 29.83 5.09
CA LEU A 65 32.10 31.26 5.29
C LEU A 65 30.74 31.80 5.76
N ASP A 66 30.64 32.05 7.06
CA ASP A 66 29.42 32.53 7.69
C ASP A 66 29.08 33.96 7.23
N THR A 67 29.94 34.95 7.53
CA THR A 67 29.70 36.35 7.14
C THR A 67 30.98 37.06 6.68
N ALA A 68 30.95 37.72 5.52
CA ALA A 68 31.99 38.66 5.07
C ALA A 68 31.48 40.10 5.02
N THR A 69 32.12 41.01 5.77
CA THR A 69 31.81 42.45 5.72
C THR A 69 32.97 43.23 5.12
N VAL A 70 32.73 43.90 3.98
CA VAL A 70 33.69 44.82 3.37
C VAL A 70 33.27 46.25 3.67
N LYS A 71 34.17 47.03 4.28
CA LYS A 71 33.97 48.48 4.50
C LYS A 71 35.01 49.26 3.72
N LEU A 72 34.56 50.22 2.91
CA LEU A 72 35.45 51.16 2.24
C LEU A 72 36.03 52.11 3.28
N ALA A 73 37.35 52.08 3.49
CA ALA A 73 38.04 53.06 4.30
C ALA A 73 38.47 54.24 3.41
N THR A 74 37.73 55.36 3.46
CA THR A 74 38.15 56.62 2.84
C THR A 74 39.37 57.16 3.58
N VAL A 75 40.54 57.11 2.95
CA VAL A 75 41.71 57.85 3.42
C VAL A 75 41.45 59.33 3.14
N ALA A 76 41.28 60.13 4.20
CA ALA A 76 41.07 61.56 4.08
C ALA A 76 42.31 62.22 3.46
N ALA A 77 42.20 62.67 2.21
CA ALA A 77 43.19 63.53 1.58
C ALA A 77 43.21 64.88 2.32
N THR A 78 44.34 65.19 2.96
CA THR A 78 44.57 66.50 3.57
C THR A 78 44.71 67.54 2.46
N THR A 79 43.70 68.40 2.28
CA THR A 79 43.93 69.68 1.59
C THR A 79 42.95 70.75 2.06
N SER A 80 43.53 71.90 2.41
CA SER A 80 42.88 73.13 2.85
C SER A 80 41.97 73.74 1.79
N LYS A 81 40.78 74.23 2.20
CA LYS A 81 40.32 75.63 2.06
C LYS A 81 38.80 75.75 2.28
N THR A 82 38.48 76.54 3.30
CA THR A 82 37.53 77.66 3.34
C THR A 82 36.16 77.57 2.64
N SER A 83 35.14 77.53 3.51
CA SER A 83 33.88 78.30 3.54
C SER A 83 32.75 78.09 2.52
N THR A 84 31.58 77.88 3.15
CA THR A 84 30.22 78.42 2.89
C THR A 84 29.21 77.64 2.06
N ALA A 85 28.35 76.94 2.81
CA ALA A 85 26.90 77.15 3.00
C ALA A 85 25.86 76.67 1.97
N SER A 86 25.01 75.75 2.49
CA SER A 86 23.53 75.61 2.34
C SER A 86 22.95 75.38 0.93
N LYS A 87 21.91 74.57 0.68
CA LYS A 87 20.72 74.22 1.48
C LYS A 87 19.89 73.13 0.72
N THR A 88 19.19 72.28 1.46
CA THR A 88 17.86 71.67 1.22
C THR A 88 17.57 70.63 0.09
N SER A 89 16.91 69.56 0.54
CA SER A 89 15.63 68.97 0.03
C SER A 89 15.63 67.65 -0.76
N THR A 90 14.99 66.63 -0.12
CA THR A 90 13.95 65.69 -0.61
C THR A 90 14.13 64.82 -1.86
N THR A 91 14.19 63.50 -1.60
CA THR A 91 13.46 62.33 -2.15
C THR A 91 12.87 62.36 -3.58
N SER A 92 13.30 61.40 -4.43
CA SER A 92 12.47 60.57 -5.33
C SER A 92 13.38 59.55 -6.06
N THR A 93 13.18 58.23 -5.93
CA THR A 93 12.32 57.30 -6.71
C THR A 93 13.02 56.65 -7.92
N SER A 94 13.16 55.32 -7.80
CA SER A 94 12.99 54.23 -8.78
C SER A 94 13.99 53.93 -9.93
N THR A 95 14.17 52.60 -10.08
CA THR A 95 14.42 51.78 -11.29
C THR A 95 15.82 51.90 -11.92
N SER A 96 16.55 50.84 -12.29
CA SER A 96 16.20 49.46 -12.67
C SER A 96 17.47 48.63 -12.94
N THR A 97 17.30 47.32 -13.19
CA THR A 97 18.16 46.40 -13.98
C THR A 97 19.45 45.81 -13.40
N THR A 98 19.28 44.56 -12.96
CA THR A 98 20.02 43.33 -13.31
C THR A 98 21.10 43.38 -14.41
N ALA A 99 22.26 42.78 -14.10
CA ALA A 99 22.99 41.75 -14.88
C ALA A 99 24.16 41.22 -14.02
N LYS A 100 24.18 39.97 -13.51
CA LYS A 100 24.48 38.65 -14.13
C LYS A 100 25.99 38.34 -14.25
N VAL A 101 26.48 37.42 -13.40
CA VAL A 101 27.67 36.52 -13.55
C VAL A 101 27.38 35.29 -12.65
N SER A 102 26.93 34.13 -13.15
CA SER A 102 27.62 32.98 -13.77
C SER A 102 28.51 32.16 -12.81
N THR A 103 27.98 31.02 -12.35
CA THR A 103 28.73 29.84 -11.87
C THR A 103 28.11 28.57 -12.46
N THR A 104 28.99 27.64 -12.80
CA THR A 104 28.81 26.49 -13.69
C THR A 104 28.25 25.29 -12.93
N SER A 105 27.23 24.65 -13.50
CA SER A 105 26.65 23.38 -13.05
C SER A 105 27.26 22.20 -13.81
N THR A 106 27.36 21.04 -13.16
CA THR A 106 27.60 19.74 -13.80
C THR A 106 26.33 18.89 -13.68
N ALA A 107 26.10 18.08 -14.71
CA ALA A 107 24.81 17.65 -15.23
C ALA A 107 24.08 16.56 -14.42
N ILE A 108 22.77 16.76 -14.29
CA ILE A 108 21.76 15.72 -14.03
C ILE A 108 21.22 15.30 -15.40
N ALA A 109 21.22 14.01 -15.71
CA ALA A 109 20.66 13.48 -16.94
C ALA A 109 19.12 13.55 -16.89
N SER A 110 18.55 14.54 -17.58
CA SER A 110 17.11 14.65 -17.85
C SER A 110 16.76 13.85 -19.11
N ILE A 111 15.79 12.95 -19.00
CA ILE A 111 15.18 12.24 -20.12
C ILE A 111 14.30 13.22 -20.92
N PRO A 112 14.38 13.29 -22.26
CA PRO A 112 13.46 14.12 -23.04
C PRO A 112 12.10 13.41 -23.18
N VAL A 113 11.04 14.11 -22.74
CA VAL A 113 9.65 13.83 -23.10
C VAL A 113 9.50 14.11 -24.59
N ARG A 114 9.13 13.09 -25.36
CA ARG A 114 8.66 13.23 -26.75
C ARG A 114 7.18 12.86 -26.76
N GLU A 115 6.35 13.77 -27.27
CA GLU A 115 4.94 13.52 -27.58
C GLU A 115 4.81 12.21 -28.39
N ALA A 116 4.06 11.26 -27.84
CA ALA A 116 3.63 10.06 -28.54
C ALA A 116 2.11 10.10 -28.67
N SER A 117 1.65 10.46 -29.86
CA SER A 117 0.34 10.11 -30.38
C SER A 117 0.45 8.71 -30.99
N SER A 118 -0.33 7.74 -30.51
CA SER A 118 -0.59 6.43 -31.17
C SER A 118 -1.73 5.74 -30.41
N THR A 119 -2.94 5.55 -30.92
CA THR A 119 -3.30 4.54 -31.95
C THR A 119 -2.66 3.18 -31.66
N SER A 120 -3.31 2.36 -30.84
CA SER A 120 -2.92 0.97 -30.63
C SER A 120 -3.50 0.10 -31.75
N THR A 121 -2.61 -0.32 -32.65
CA THR A 121 -2.83 -1.46 -33.55
C THR A 121 -2.45 -2.71 -32.76
N SER A 122 -3.33 -3.72 -32.75
CA SER A 122 -3.13 -4.98 -32.05
C SER A 122 -2.05 -5.83 -32.72
N THR A 123 -1.00 -6.18 -31.98
CA THR A 123 -0.09 -7.26 -32.34
C THR A 123 -0.41 -8.49 -31.51
N THR A 124 -0.93 -9.50 -32.20
CA THR A 124 -1.32 -10.82 -31.72
C THR A 124 -0.11 -11.59 -31.20
N SER A 125 -0.13 -12.03 -29.94
CA SER A 125 0.74 -13.08 -29.43
C SER A 125 0.01 -14.42 -29.50
N THR A 126 0.39 -15.25 -30.47
CA THR A 126 -0.07 -16.63 -30.62
C THR A 126 0.49 -17.50 -29.49
N ALA A 127 -0.36 -17.92 -28.56
CA ALA A 127 -0.10 -19.04 -27.68
C ALA A 127 -0.29 -20.37 -28.45
N LYS A 128 0.78 -21.18 -28.50
CA LYS A 128 0.78 -22.53 -29.09
C LYS A 128 -0.15 -23.45 -28.29
N ALA A 129 -1.17 -23.97 -28.96
CA ALA A 129 -1.98 -25.08 -28.47
C ALA A 129 -1.17 -26.38 -28.49
N VAL A 130 -1.16 -27.08 -27.35
CA VAL A 130 -0.72 -28.47 -27.23
C VAL A 130 -1.91 -29.35 -27.58
N THR A 131 -1.92 -29.87 -28.81
CA THR A 131 -2.89 -30.86 -29.29
C THR A 131 -2.53 -32.25 -28.77
N SER A 132 -3.40 -32.86 -27.96
CA SER A 132 -3.46 -34.32 -27.79
C SER A 132 -4.57 -34.89 -28.67
N SER A 133 -4.16 -35.65 -29.67
CA SER A 133 -5.03 -36.34 -30.61
C SER A 133 -5.48 -37.68 -30.02
N ALA A 134 -6.78 -37.92 -29.98
CA ALA A 134 -7.34 -39.27 -29.90
C ALA A 134 -8.54 -39.34 -30.85
N GLU A 135 -8.31 -39.96 -32.02
CA GLU A 135 -9.35 -40.36 -32.96
C GLU A 135 -10.23 -41.44 -32.33
N THR A 136 -11.56 -41.32 -32.40
CA THR A 136 -12.40 -42.51 -32.63
C THR A 136 -13.67 -42.20 -33.43
N LYS A 137 -13.74 -42.92 -34.54
CA LYS A 137 -14.77 -43.12 -35.58
C LYS A 137 -16.23 -42.71 -35.31
N VAL A 138 -16.74 -42.03 -36.34
CA VAL A 138 -18.15 -41.85 -36.73
C VAL A 138 -18.80 -43.21 -37.08
N ALA A 139 -20.02 -43.43 -36.59
CA ALA A 139 -20.98 -44.34 -37.20
C ALA A 139 -22.35 -43.63 -37.28
N SER A 140 -22.86 -43.50 -38.50
CA SER A 140 -24.15 -42.89 -38.83
C SER A 140 -25.29 -43.90 -38.67
N SER A 141 -26.44 -43.48 -38.14
CA SER A 141 -27.73 -44.07 -38.51
C SER A 141 -28.92 -43.09 -38.34
N SER A 142 -29.54 -42.82 -39.49
CA SER A 142 -30.96 -42.61 -39.79
C SER A 142 -31.92 -41.96 -38.79
N THR A 143 -32.48 -40.84 -39.25
CA THR A 143 -33.81 -40.26 -38.95
C THR A 143 -34.95 -41.27 -38.80
N THR A 144 -35.78 -41.09 -37.78
CA THR A 144 -37.23 -41.38 -37.87
C THR A 144 -38.02 -40.40 -37.01
N SER A 145 -38.98 -39.74 -37.63
CA SER A 145 -39.95 -38.82 -37.06
C SER A 145 -41.07 -39.58 -36.35
N THR A 146 -41.34 -39.27 -35.09
CA THR A 146 -42.62 -39.61 -34.43
C THR A 146 -43.03 -38.49 -33.49
N SER A 147 -44.19 -37.90 -33.80
CA SER A 147 -44.98 -37.02 -32.95
C SER A 147 -45.44 -37.73 -31.68
N SER A 148 -45.27 -37.12 -30.51
CA SER A 148 -46.01 -37.50 -29.30
C SER A 148 -46.34 -36.29 -28.45
N THR A 149 -47.66 -36.07 -28.37
CA THR A 149 -48.46 -35.30 -27.42
C THR A 149 -47.85 -35.03 -26.05
N SER A 150 -48.02 -33.77 -25.64
CA SER A 150 -47.88 -33.23 -24.29
C SER A 150 -48.64 -34.05 -23.24
N SER A 151 -47.92 -34.62 -22.30
CA SER A 151 -48.44 -35.06 -21.00
C SER A 151 -47.63 -34.41 -19.89
N THR A 152 -48.29 -33.50 -19.16
CA THR A 152 -47.83 -32.97 -17.87
C THR A 152 -47.64 -34.12 -16.88
N SER A 153 -46.39 -34.54 -16.66
CA SER A 153 -46.02 -35.36 -15.51
C SER A 153 -45.70 -34.43 -14.34
N ALA A 154 -46.51 -34.49 -13.29
CA ALA A 154 -46.19 -33.93 -11.98
C ALA A 154 -44.83 -34.51 -11.54
N ALA A 155 -43.87 -33.61 -11.26
CA ALA A 155 -42.57 -33.97 -10.73
C ALA A 155 -42.76 -34.71 -9.40
N ALA A 156 -42.31 -35.97 -9.34
CA ALA A 156 -42.11 -36.64 -8.08
C ALA A 156 -41.05 -35.86 -7.29
N ALA A 157 -41.39 -35.37 -6.10
CA ALA A 157 -40.46 -34.70 -5.21
C ALA A 157 -39.24 -35.59 -4.96
N ALA A 158 -38.08 -35.17 -5.43
CA ALA A 158 -36.82 -35.85 -5.15
C ALA A 158 -36.58 -35.79 -3.64
N SER A 159 -36.54 -36.96 -2.99
CA SER A 159 -36.45 -37.12 -1.53
C SER A 159 -35.04 -36.90 -0.96
N GLY A 160 -34.22 -36.05 -1.59
CA GLY A 160 -32.84 -35.73 -1.17
C GLY A 160 -32.73 -34.27 -0.75
N LYS A 161 -31.92 -33.98 0.27
CA LYS A 161 -31.58 -32.60 0.65
C LYS A 161 -30.85 -31.93 -0.53
N PRO A 162 -31.34 -30.81 -1.08
CA PRO A 162 -30.62 -30.09 -2.11
C PRO A 162 -29.22 -29.69 -1.62
N THR A 163 -28.23 -29.83 -2.51
CA THR A 163 -26.85 -29.39 -2.32
C THR A 163 -26.47 -28.38 -3.38
N ILE A 164 -25.63 -27.41 -3.02
CA ILE A 164 -25.18 -26.36 -3.94
C ILE A 164 -23.72 -26.09 -3.73
N ASP A 165 -22.92 -26.19 -4.79
CA ASP A 165 -21.55 -25.69 -4.80
C ASP A 165 -21.57 -24.15 -4.78
N THR A 166 -20.76 -23.56 -3.92
CA THR A 166 -20.83 -22.12 -3.62
C THR A 166 -20.00 -21.24 -4.57
N THR A 167 -19.47 -21.83 -5.64
CA THR A 167 -18.75 -21.10 -6.70
C THR A 167 -19.67 -20.02 -7.28
N ILE A 168 -19.14 -18.82 -7.47
CA ILE A 168 -19.89 -17.72 -8.10
C ILE A 168 -19.58 -17.67 -9.59
N LEU A 169 -20.61 -17.64 -10.44
CA LEU A 169 -20.43 -17.43 -11.88
C LEU A 169 -20.47 -15.94 -12.20
N VAL A 170 -19.37 -15.39 -12.73
CA VAL A 170 -19.28 -14.00 -13.19
C VAL A 170 -19.40 -13.96 -14.70
N ILE A 171 -20.49 -13.39 -15.20
CA ILE A 171 -20.83 -13.30 -16.63
C ILE A 171 -20.58 -11.86 -17.09
N ALA A 172 -19.69 -11.67 -18.07
CA ALA A 172 -19.25 -10.33 -18.48
C ALA A 172 -18.90 -10.25 -19.97
N PRO A 173 -18.90 -9.05 -20.59
CA PRO A 173 -18.61 -8.92 -22.03
C PRO A 173 -17.11 -8.99 -22.36
N SER A 174 -16.23 -8.84 -21.37
CA SER A 174 -14.77 -8.82 -21.56
C SER A 174 -14.04 -9.32 -20.31
N ASP A 175 -12.75 -9.66 -20.46
CA ASP A 175 -11.88 -10.03 -19.34
C ASP A 175 -11.79 -8.91 -18.29
N TYR A 176 -11.72 -7.64 -18.74
CA TYR A 176 -11.68 -6.50 -17.82
C TYR A 176 -12.95 -6.42 -16.98
N SER A 177 -14.13 -6.40 -17.61
CA SER A 177 -15.41 -6.39 -16.89
C SER A 177 -15.55 -7.60 -15.96
N ALA A 178 -15.13 -8.79 -16.41
CA ALA A 178 -15.15 -10.01 -15.60
C ALA A 178 -14.29 -9.85 -14.34
N SER A 179 -13.05 -9.38 -14.50
CA SER A 179 -12.13 -9.15 -13.39
C SER A 179 -12.62 -8.07 -12.42
N SER A 180 -13.22 -6.99 -12.92
CA SER A 180 -13.82 -5.93 -12.10
C SER A 180 -15.02 -6.43 -11.28
N GLY A 181 -15.87 -7.28 -11.86
CA GLY A 181 -16.98 -7.93 -11.15
C GLY A 181 -16.51 -8.97 -10.12
N ALA A 182 -15.39 -9.63 -10.39
CA ALA A 182 -14.81 -10.65 -9.51
C ALA A 182 -13.86 -10.10 -8.43
N ALA A 183 -13.44 -8.84 -8.50
CA ALA A 183 -12.41 -8.27 -7.63
C ALA A 183 -12.71 -8.47 -6.13
N GLY A 184 -13.94 -8.22 -5.71
CA GLY A 184 -14.37 -8.46 -4.33
C GLY A 184 -14.34 -9.94 -3.96
N LEU A 185 -14.74 -10.84 -4.85
CA LEU A 185 -14.68 -12.29 -4.60
C LEU A 185 -13.23 -12.74 -4.41
N LEU A 186 -12.33 -12.27 -5.27
CA LEU A 186 -10.89 -12.54 -5.18
C LEU A 186 -10.30 -12.01 -3.88
N ALA A 187 -10.68 -10.80 -3.44
CA ALA A 187 -10.22 -10.22 -2.19
C ALA A 187 -10.56 -11.10 -0.98
N TYR A 188 -11.79 -11.62 -0.92
CA TYR A 188 -12.25 -12.49 0.16
C TYR A 188 -11.73 -13.93 0.06
N GLY A 189 -11.27 -14.35 -1.13
CA GLY A 189 -10.92 -15.75 -1.43
C GLY A 189 -12.13 -16.62 -1.77
N ILE A 190 -13.22 -16.02 -2.24
CA ILE A 190 -14.44 -16.74 -2.65
C ILE A 190 -14.21 -17.38 -4.03
N PRO A 191 -14.40 -18.70 -4.17
CA PRO A 191 -14.27 -19.39 -5.46
C PRO A 191 -15.24 -18.81 -6.50
N HIS A 192 -14.74 -18.56 -7.70
CA HIS A 192 -15.53 -18.02 -8.79
C HIS A 192 -15.04 -18.54 -10.15
N GLU A 193 -15.95 -18.50 -11.12
CA GLU A 193 -15.69 -18.82 -12.53
C GLU A 193 -16.03 -17.60 -13.38
N LEU A 194 -15.18 -17.28 -14.35
CA LEU A 194 -15.40 -16.19 -15.29
C LEU A 194 -15.95 -16.75 -16.61
N LEU A 195 -17.10 -16.23 -17.05
CA LEU A 195 -17.69 -16.48 -18.35
C LEU A 195 -17.69 -15.19 -19.17
N VAL A 196 -16.75 -15.08 -20.09
CA VAL A 196 -16.73 -13.96 -21.06
C VAL A 196 -17.67 -14.27 -22.21
N VAL A 197 -18.66 -13.39 -22.42
CA VAL A 197 -19.71 -13.53 -23.43
C VAL A 197 -19.42 -12.56 -24.59
N PRO A 198 -18.89 -13.03 -25.72
CA PRO A 198 -18.68 -12.18 -26.89
C PRO A 198 -20.03 -11.80 -27.53
N LYS A 199 -20.01 -10.85 -28.46
CA LYS A 199 -21.20 -10.38 -29.18
C LYS A 199 -21.94 -11.51 -29.91
N GLU A 200 -21.23 -12.52 -30.38
CA GLU A 200 -21.82 -13.67 -31.07
C GLU A 200 -22.54 -14.64 -30.12
N GLY A 201 -22.45 -14.40 -28.81
CA GLY A 201 -22.98 -15.25 -27.75
C GLY A 201 -22.04 -16.40 -27.38
N VAL A 202 -22.39 -17.11 -26.31
CA VAL A 202 -21.67 -18.29 -25.82
C VAL A 202 -22.67 -19.30 -25.26
N THR A 203 -22.29 -20.57 -25.14
CA THR A 203 -23.08 -21.54 -24.37
C THR A 203 -22.84 -21.34 -22.89
N LEU A 204 -23.89 -21.41 -22.07
CA LEU A 204 -23.73 -21.35 -20.61
C LEU A 204 -23.02 -22.62 -20.12
N PRO A 205 -22.20 -22.53 -19.06
CA PRO A 205 -21.73 -23.72 -18.37
C PRO A 205 -22.91 -24.49 -17.77
N THR A 206 -22.69 -25.77 -17.46
CA THR A 206 -23.69 -26.62 -16.82
C THR A 206 -24.07 -26.06 -15.45
N LEU A 207 -25.28 -25.52 -15.30
CA LEU A 207 -25.72 -24.87 -14.06
C LEU A 207 -25.98 -25.86 -12.91
N ASN A 208 -26.46 -27.07 -13.21
CA ASN A 208 -26.72 -28.11 -12.23
C ASN A 208 -26.33 -29.50 -12.76
N SER A 209 -25.78 -30.34 -11.87
CA SER A 209 -25.35 -31.70 -12.21
C SER A 209 -26.45 -32.74 -12.00
N SER A 210 -27.49 -32.40 -11.23
CA SER A 210 -28.71 -33.19 -11.05
C SER A 210 -29.87 -32.29 -10.61
N ALA A 211 -31.06 -32.86 -10.43
CA ALA A 211 -32.22 -32.14 -9.89
C ALA A 211 -32.04 -31.67 -8.43
N THR A 212 -31.02 -32.16 -7.72
CA THR A 212 -30.76 -31.81 -6.31
C THR A 212 -29.35 -31.29 -6.09
N HIS A 213 -28.55 -31.06 -7.15
CA HIS A 213 -27.18 -30.54 -7.04
C HIS A 213 -26.93 -29.39 -8.00
N GLY A 214 -26.89 -28.18 -7.47
CA GLY A 214 -26.52 -26.96 -8.20
C GLY A 214 -25.01 -26.72 -8.19
N ASN A 215 -24.45 -26.23 -9.30
CA ASN A 215 -23.01 -26.02 -9.44
C ASN A 215 -22.55 -24.60 -9.07
N TYR A 216 -23.49 -23.67 -8.85
CA TYR A 216 -23.19 -22.26 -8.55
C TYR A 216 -24.03 -21.71 -7.39
N GLY A 217 -23.37 -21.00 -6.47
CA GLY A 217 -24.00 -20.39 -5.29
C GLY A 217 -24.50 -18.97 -5.52
N GLY A 218 -24.18 -18.37 -6.67
CA GLY A 218 -24.54 -17.01 -7.03
C GLY A 218 -24.11 -16.66 -8.45
N PHE A 219 -24.68 -15.58 -8.98
CA PHE A 219 -24.31 -15.00 -10.27
C PHE A 219 -23.96 -13.53 -10.10
N ILE A 220 -22.93 -13.07 -10.81
CA ILE A 220 -22.69 -11.64 -11.05
C ILE A 220 -22.76 -11.43 -12.56
N VAL A 221 -23.57 -10.48 -13.03
CA VAL A 221 -23.63 -10.11 -14.44
C VAL A 221 -23.21 -8.66 -14.61
N MET A 222 -22.22 -8.43 -15.47
CA MET A 222 -21.66 -7.12 -15.77
C MET A 222 -22.25 -6.57 -17.07
N ASP A 223 -22.58 -5.28 -17.07
CA ASP A 223 -22.92 -4.51 -18.27
C ASP A 223 -24.12 -5.09 -19.06
N SER A 224 -24.96 -5.85 -18.37
CA SER A 224 -26.04 -6.66 -18.96
C SER A 224 -25.59 -7.61 -20.09
N VAL A 225 -24.26 -7.81 -20.23
CA VAL A 225 -23.58 -8.34 -21.42
C VAL A 225 -24.18 -7.84 -22.73
N SER A 226 -24.44 -6.53 -22.77
CA SER A 226 -25.17 -5.87 -23.85
C SER A 226 -24.25 -5.39 -24.96
N TYR A 227 -24.70 -5.55 -26.21
CA TYR A 227 -24.03 -5.07 -27.41
C TYR A 227 -25.05 -4.40 -28.33
N GLU A 228 -24.56 -3.56 -29.24
CA GLU A 228 -25.37 -2.98 -30.30
C GLU A 228 -25.58 -3.98 -31.46
N TYR A 229 -26.83 -4.34 -31.73
CA TYR A 229 -27.30 -5.12 -32.88
C TYR A 229 -28.25 -4.27 -33.72
N ASP A 230 -27.86 -3.97 -34.96
CA ASP A 230 -28.69 -3.26 -35.95
C ASP A 230 -29.33 -1.96 -35.41
N GLY A 231 -28.56 -1.18 -34.65
CA GLY A 231 -29.00 0.09 -34.05
C GLY A 231 -29.80 -0.04 -32.75
N SER A 232 -29.87 -1.24 -32.17
CA SER A 232 -30.53 -1.50 -30.88
C SER A 232 -29.59 -2.22 -29.92
N TRP A 233 -29.66 -1.90 -28.63
CA TRP A 233 -28.86 -2.58 -27.60
C TRP A 233 -29.60 -3.81 -27.09
N ALA A 234 -28.94 -4.96 -27.06
CA ALA A 234 -29.49 -6.20 -26.53
C ALA A 234 -28.41 -7.05 -25.85
N SER A 235 -28.82 -7.91 -24.92
CA SER A 235 -27.93 -8.87 -24.27
C SER A 235 -27.45 -9.93 -25.28
N ALA A 236 -26.16 -10.29 -25.23
CA ALA A 236 -25.62 -11.45 -25.96
C ALA A 236 -26.03 -12.79 -25.33
N ILE A 237 -26.51 -12.77 -24.08
CA ILE A 237 -27.20 -13.92 -23.48
C ILE A 237 -28.63 -13.95 -24.00
N THR A 238 -28.99 -15.06 -24.63
CA THR A 238 -30.31 -15.23 -25.26
C THR A 238 -31.43 -15.29 -24.23
N THR A 239 -32.67 -15.02 -24.64
CA THR A 239 -33.86 -15.15 -23.76
C THR A 239 -33.96 -16.56 -23.14
N ALA A 240 -33.66 -17.61 -23.90
CA ALA A 240 -33.69 -18.99 -23.40
C ALA A 240 -32.63 -19.21 -22.30
N GLN A 241 -31.44 -18.66 -22.46
CA GLN A 241 -30.38 -18.75 -21.44
C GLN A 241 -30.71 -17.94 -20.18
N TRP A 242 -31.32 -16.75 -20.34
CA TRP A 242 -31.86 -16.01 -19.19
C TRP A 242 -32.93 -16.80 -18.45
N SER A 243 -33.83 -17.48 -19.17
CA SER A 243 -34.81 -18.38 -18.54
C SER A 243 -34.12 -19.50 -17.74
N LEU A 244 -33.09 -20.14 -18.28
CA LEU A 244 -32.34 -21.18 -17.54
C LEU A 244 -31.72 -20.64 -16.26
N ILE A 245 -31.11 -19.46 -16.29
CA ILE A 245 -30.53 -18.84 -15.09
C ILE A 245 -31.63 -18.50 -14.08
N HIS A 246 -32.74 -17.92 -14.53
CA HIS A 246 -33.86 -17.56 -13.64
C HIS A 246 -34.55 -18.78 -13.02
N GLU A 247 -34.72 -19.85 -13.78
CA GLU A 247 -35.24 -21.13 -13.29
C GLU A 247 -34.32 -21.72 -12.23
N TYR A 248 -33.00 -21.71 -12.49
CA TYR A 248 -32.00 -22.14 -11.53
C TYR A 248 -32.04 -21.34 -10.22
N GLN A 249 -32.22 -20.01 -10.29
CA GLN A 249 -32.37 -19.17 -9.09
C GLN A 249 -33.54 -19.60 -8.21
N VAL A 250 -34.69 -19.94 -8.82
CA VAL A 250 -35.90 -20.35 -8.11
C VAL A 250 -35.76 -21.77 -7.57
N GLU A 251 -35.22 -22.71 -8.36
CA GLU A 251 -35.06 -24.11 -7.97
C GLU A 251 -34.05 -24.28 -6.82
N PHE A 252 -32.97 -23.51 -6.83
CA PHE A 252 -31.86 -23.62 -5.88
C PHE A 252 -31.75 -22.46 -4.90
N ASN A 253 -32.72 -21.53 -4.83
CA ASN A 253 -32.68 -20.33 -3.96
C ASN A 253 -31.40 -19.48 -4.10
N VAL A 254 -30.90 -19.36 -5.33
CA VAL A 254 -29.64 -18.68 -5.66
C VAL A 254 -29.89 -17.21 -6.03
N ARG A 255 -29.03 -16.32 -5.53
CA ARG A 255 -29.09 -14.87 -5.73
C ARG A 255 -28.28 -14.42 -6.95
N MET A 256 -28.71 -13.32 -7.58
CA MET A 256 -28.02 -12.70 -8.72
C MET A 256 -27.68 -11.24 -8.43
N VAL A 257 -26.47 -10.83 -8.77
CA VAL A 257 -26.04 -9.43 -8.78
C VAL A 257 -25.95 -8.95 -10.22
N ARG A 258 -26.42 -7.74 -10.47
CA ARG A 258 -26.38 -7.06 -11.77
C ARG A 258 -25.65 -5.74 -11.59
N ILE A 259 -24.56 -5.53 -12.34
CA ILE A 259 -23.70 -4.35 -12.17
C ILE A 259 -23.61 -3.58 -13.49
N ASN A 260 -23.64 -2.25 -13.38
CA ASN A 260 -23.65 -1.32 -14.51
C ASN A 260 -24.84 -1.54 -15.47
N GLU A 261 -26.02 -1.67 -14.88
CA GLU A 261 -27.27 -1.85 -15.62
C GLU A 261 -27.90 -0.50 -16.00
N TYR A 262 -28.62 -0.49 -17.13
CA TYR A 262 -29.46 0.64 -17.50
C TYR A 262 -30.85 0.49 -16.84
N PRO A 263 -31.35 1.48 -16.08
CA PRO A 263 -32.64 1.38 -15.40
C PRO A 263 -33.79 1.04 -16.36
N GLY A 264 -34.66 0.14 -15.92
CA GLY A 264 -35.79 -0.31 -16.73
C GLY A 264 -36.75 -1.23 -15.97
N THR A 265 -37.80 -1.66 -16.68
CA THR A 265 -38.89 -2.46 -16.10
C THR A 265 -38.42 -3.83 -15.59
N SER A 266 -37.37 -4.40 -16.19
CA SER A 266 -36.73 -5.65 -15.71
C SER A 266 -36.13 -5.52 -14.31
N PHE A 267 -35.97 -4.28 -13.82
CA PHE A 267 -35.44 -3.94 -12.50
C PHE A 267 -36.48 -3.19 -11.64
N GLY A 268 -37.74 -3.11 -12.10
CA GLY A 268 -38.80 -2.36 -11.41
C GLY A 268 -38.56 -0.85 -11.35
N THR A 269 -37.77 -0.31 -12.28
CA THR A 269 -37.33 1.09 -12.28
C THR A 269 -37.61 1.81 -13.60
N THR A 270 -37.57 3.14 -13.57
CA THR A 270 -37.53 4.01 -14.75
C THR A 270 -36.32 4.94 -14.67
N VAL A 271 -35.89 5.44 -15.83
CA VAL A 271 -34.79 6.41 -15.94
C VAL A 271 -35.29 7.80 -15.54
N VAL A 272 -34.54 8.49 -14.69
CA VAL A 272 -34.78 9.90 -14.32
C VAL A 272 -34.02 10.84 -15.25
N SER A 273 -32.77 10.49 -15.58
CA SER A 273 -31.90 11.23 -16.50
C SER A 273 -31.05 10.28 -17.34
N GLY A 274 -30.70 10.67 -18.57
CA GLY A 274 -30.01 9.83 -19.55
C GLY A 274 -28.56 9.45 -19.20
N GLY A 275 -27.99 10.02 -18.13
CA GLY A 275 -26.63 9.71 -17.65
C GLY A 275 -26.05 10.76 -16.72
N CYS A 276 -25.04 10.37 -15.93
CA CYS A 276 -24.15 11.23 -15.15
C CYS A 276 -22.78 10.55 -15.00
N CYS A 277 -21.67 11.23 -14.74
CA CYS A 277 -21.50 12.67 -14.74
C CYS A 277 -20.33 13.05 -15.65
N ASP A 278 -20.47 14.12 -16.42
CA ASP A 278 -19.38 14.81 -17.09
C ASP A 278 -18.24 15.09 -16.09
N SER A 279 -17.00 15.26 -16.56
CA SER A 279 -15.83 15.44 -15.68
C SER A 279 -15.91 16.65 -14.73
N SER A 280 -16.84 17.58 -14.95
CA SER A 280 -17.08 18.76 -14.10
C SER A 280 -18.15 18.59 -13.03
N ILE A 281 -18.85 17.44 -12.98
CA ILE A 281 -19.94 17.18 -12.04
C ILE A 281 -19.54 16.00 -11.14
N SER A 282 -19.55 16.21 -9.82
CA SER A 282 -19.40 15.14 -8.83
C SER A 282 -20.74 14.93 -8.13
N GLN A 283 -21.35 13.78 -8.34
CA GLN A 283 -22.51 13.33 -7.57
C GLN A 283 -22.04 12.39 -6.45
N SER A 284 -22.71 12.40 -5.31
CA SER A 284 -22.43 11.44 -4.24
C SER A 284 -23.24 10.15 -4.45
N ILE A 285 -22.76 9.05 -3.88
CA ILE A 285 -23.51 7.81 -3.70
C ILE A 285 -23.42 7.38 -2.22
N SER A 286 -24.53 6.86 -1.68
CA SER A 286 -24.57 6.27 -0.34
C SER A 286 -25.61 5.16 -0.24
N PHE A 287 -25.42 4.23 0.69
CA PHE A 287 -26.44 3.23 1.04
C PHE A 287 -27.57 3.89 1.81
N THR A 288 -28.83 3.61 1.46
CA THR A 288 -30.01 4.04 2.23
C THR A 288 -30.53 2.95 3.15
N ASP A 289 -30.23 1.69 2.85
CA ASP A 289 -30.61 0.55 3.67
C ASP A 289 -29.55 -0.56 3.54
N VAL A 290 -29.09 -1.06 4.69
CA VAL A 290 -28.07 -2.11 4.80
C VAL A 290 -28.60 -3.38 5.50
N SER A 291 -29.91 -3.45 5.75
CA SER A 291 -30.56 -4.53 6.50
C SER A 291 -30.56 -5.89 5.78
N ASP A 292 -30.43 -5.91 4.45
CA ASP A 292 -30.39 -7.14 3.66
C ASP A 292 -28.99 -7.80 3.61
N PHE A 293 -27.95 -7.09 4.07
CA PHE A 293 -26.56 -7.56 4.10
C PHE A 293 -25.84 -7.10 5.39
N PRO A 294 -26.40 -7.40 6.58
CA PRO A 294 -25.90 -6.86 7.84
C PRO A 294 -24.48 -7.34 8.16
N THR A 295 -24.10 -8.52 7.67
CA THR A 295 -22.75 -9.09 7.85
C THR A 295 -21.68 -8.37 7.04
N ALA A 296 -22.06 -7.54 6.05
CA ALA A 296 -21.12 -6.65 5.38
C ALA A 296 -20.55 -5.61 6.36
N ASN A 297 -21.28 -5.32 7.45
CA ASN A 297 -20.84 -4.45 8.53
C ASN A 297 -20.43 -3.04 8.04
N ILE A 298 -21.13 -2.55 7.01
CA ILE A 298 -20.97 -1.22 6.41
C ILE A 298 -22.02 -0.24 6.97
N LYS A 299 -21.77 1.06 6.85
CA LYS A 299 -22.65 2.11 7.36
C LYS A 299 -23.53 2.69 6.26
N ALA A 300 -24.82 2.86 6.57
CA ALA A 300 -25.74 3.64 5.74
C ALA A 300 -25.38 5.13 5.77
N ASP A 301 -25.86 5.87 4.78
CA ASP A 301 -25.75 7.34 4.63
C ASP A 301 -24.32 7.89 4.56
N ALA A 302 -23.30 7.03 4.49
CA ALA A 302 -21.92 7.43 4.28
C ALA A 302 -21.67 7.72 2.78
N GLU A 303 -21.60 9.00 2.43
CA GLU A 303 -21.42 9.42 1.04
C GLU A 303 -20.01 9.18 0.50
N LEU A 304 -19.91 8.79 -0.77
CA LEU A 304 -18.69 8.72 -1.57
C LEU A 304 -18.90 9.39 -2.92
N SER A 305 -17.83 9.87 -3.55
CA SER A 305 -17.92 10.47 -4.89
C SER A 305 -18.09 9.40 -5.97
N THR A 306 -18.90 9.70 -6.98
CA THR A 306 -19.02 8.88 -8.20
C THR A 306 -18.12 9.36 -9.33
N THR A 307 -17.18 10.30 -9.06
CA THR A 307 -16.30 10.86 -10.09
C THR A 307 -15.58 9.77 -10.90
N GLY A 308 -15.67 9.85 -12.23
CA GLY A 308 -15.10 8.89 -13.16
C GLY A 308 -15.93 7.62 -13.38
N LEU A 309 -16.98 7.38 -12.58
CA LEU A 309 -17.90 6.26 -12.76
C LEU A 309 -19.17 6.76 -13.44
N TYR A 310 -19.41 6.34 -14.68
CA TYR A 310 -20.67 6.63 -15.36
C TYR A 310 -21.84 5.96 -14.61
N HIS A 311 -22.97 6.63 -14.50
CA HIS A 311 -24.16 6.12 -13.83
C HIS A 311 -25.44 6.70 -14.44
N VAL A 312 -26.55 6.02 -14.21
CA VAL A 312 -27.86 6.42 -14.73
C VAL A 312 -28.86 6.52 -13.57
N PRO A 313 -29.17 7.73 -13.11
CA PRO A 313 -30.16 7.97 -12.06
C PRO A 313 -31.52 7.33 -12.36
N ALA A 314 -32.00 6.53 -11.40
CA ALA A 314 -33.26 5.79 -11.52
C ALA A 314 -34.34 6.28 -10.55
N ALA A 315 -35.58 5.88 -10.81
CA ALA A 315 -36.72 5.96 -9.90
C ALA A 315 -37.40 4.59 -9.81
N ILE A 316 -37.94 4.23 -8.65
CA ILE A 316 -38.74 3.01 -8.50
C ILE A 316 -40.10 3.22 -9.18
N SER A 317 -40.46 2.27 -10.03
CA SER A 317 -41.75 2.23 -10.74
C SER A 317 -42.70 1.16 -10.20
N ASP A 318 -42.17 0.12 -9.55
CA ASP A 318 -42.95 -0.91 -8.86
C ASP A 318 -42.38 -1.24 -7.48
N SER A 319 -42.94 -0.63 -6.45
CA SER A 319 -42.52 -0.85 -5.05
C SER A 319 -43.03 -2.16 -4.46
N SER A 320 -43.86 -2.94 -5.17
CA SER A 320 -44.33 -4.24 -4.68
C SER A 320 -43.28 -5.34 -4.84
N THR A 321 -42.36 -5.16 -5.78
CA THR A 321 -41.28 -6.11 -6.09
C THR A 321 -39.89 -5.52 -5.89
N THR A 322 -39.76 -4.20 -5.69
CA THR A 322 -38.48 -3.48 -5.75
C THR A 322 -38.27 -2.57 -4.55
N LYS A 323 -37.11 -2.72 -3.91
CA LYS A 323 -36.67 -1.93 -2.76
C LYS A 323 -35.41 -1.15 -3.10
N GLN A 324 -35.37 0.14 -2.75
CA GLN A 324 -34.14 0.95 -2.86
C GLN A 324 -33.16 0.55 -1.76
N VAL A 325 -31.88 0.41 -2.10
CA VAL A 325 -30.80 0.14 -1.13
C VAL A 325 -29.65 1.14 -1.20
N ALA A 326 -29.50 1.87 -2.31
CA ALA A 326 -28.57 2.98 -2.42
C ALA A 326 -29.18 4.13 -3.24
N LYS A 327 -28.67 5.35 -2.98
CA LYS A 327 -29.08 6.57 -3.67
C LYS A 327 -27.90 7.33 -4.24
N PHE A 328 -28.14 8.08 -5.30
CA PHE A 328 -27.31 9.20 -5.69
C PHE A 328 -27.83 10.48 -5.00
N GLY A 329 -26.91 11.27 -4.45
CA GLY A 329 -27.24 12.56 -3.83
C GLY A 329 -27.58 13.64 -4.86
N THR A 330 -27.86 14.86 -4.40
CA THR A 330 -28.10 16.00 -5.28
C THR A 330 -26.78 16.52 -5.87
N ALA A 331 -26.81 17.01 -7.11
CA ALA A 331 -25.68 17.65 -7.78
C ALA A 331 -26.17 18.68 -8.80
N THR A 332 -25.27 19.43 -9.44
CA THR A 332 -25.65 20.30 -10.56
C THR A 332 -26.29 19.46 -11.67
N GLY A 333 -27.54 19.77 -12.03
CA GLY A 333 -28.35 18.98 -12.98
C GLY A 333 -29.19 17.86 -12.33
N PHE A 334 -29.05 17.64 -11.02
CA PHE A 334 -29.77 16.61 -10.24
C PHE A 334 -30.31 17.22 -8.94
N GLU A 335 -31.46 17.88 -9.03
CA GLU A 335 -32.03 18.67 -7.91
C GLU A 335 -32.64 17.82 -6.79
N SER A 336 -32.83 16.52 -7.02
CA SER A 336 -33.36 15.57 -6.03
C SER A 336 -32.50 14.32 -5.96
N GLU A 337 -32.53 13.65 -4.81
CA GLU A 337 -31.95 12.31 -4.68
C GLU A 337 -32.61 11.34 -5.66
N THR A 338 -31.84 10.37 -6.15
CA THR A 338 -32.30 9.36 -7.11
C THR A 338 -31.78 7.98 -6.73
N VAL A 339 -32.39 6.93 -7.28
CA VAL A 339 -32.03 5.54 -6.97
C VAL A 339 -30.71 5.20 -7.66
N ALA A 340 -29.75 4.69 -6.89
CA ALA A 340 -28.47 4.17 -7.39
C ALA A 340 -28.41 2.64 -7.42
N ALA A 341 -29.12 1.98 -6.50
CA ALA A 341 -29.24 0.54 -6.46
C ALA A 341 -30.54 0.06 -5.85
N VAL A 342 -31.00 -1.11 -6.30
CA VAL A 342 -32.20 -1.78 -5.82
C VAL A 342 -31.97 -3.26 -5.52
N ILE A 343 -32.81 -3.82 -4.66
CA ILE A 343 -33.03 -5.26 -4.55
C ILE A 343 -34.43 -5.56 -5.07
N ASN A 344 -34.54 -6.53 -5.99
CA ASN A 344 -35.81 -7.04 -6.47
C ASN A 344 -36.12 -8.40 -5.85
N ASN A 345 -37.40 -8.67 -5.61
CA ASN A 345 -37.94 -10.00 -5.37
C ASN A 345 -39.10 -10.24 -6.34
N PHE A 346 -38.88 -11.11 -7.32
CA PHE A 346 -39.87 -11.52 -8.31
C PHE A 346 -40.37 -12.92 -7.99
N ASN A 347 -41.24 -13.02 -6.99
CA ASN A 347 -41.84 -14.28 -6.54
C ASN A 347 -40.79 -15.34 -6.16
N GLY A 348 -39.81 -14.98 -5.35
CA GLY A 348 -38.73 -15.86 -4.90
C GLY A 348 -37.44 -15.74 -5.71
N ARG A 349 -37.47 -15.16 -6.92
CA ARG A 349 -36.25 -14.80 -7.65
C ARG A 349 -35.71 -13.46 -7.17
N GLU A 350 -34.54 -13.49 -6.55
CA GLU A 350 -33.91 -12.31 -5.96
C GLU A 350 -32.76 -11.77 -6.84
N GLN A 351 -32.68 -10.44 -6.99
CA GLN A 351 -31.50 -9.80 -7.61
C GLN A 351 -31.13 -8.46 -6.96
N PHE A 352 -29.83 -8.15 -6.89
CA PHE A 352 -29.28 -6.86 -6.46
C PHE A 352 -28.73 -6.13 -7.68
N VAL A 353 -29.23 -4.92 -7.96
CA VAL A 353 -28.93 -4.19 -9.20
C VAL A 353 -28.25 -2.85 -8.91
N TRP A 354 -27.14 -2.57 -9.60
CA TRP A 354 -26.41 -1.30 -9.57
C TRP A 354 -26.56 -0.54 -10.89
N PHE A 355 -26.89 0.75 -10.80
CA PHE A 355 -27.02 1.66 -11.95
C PHE A 355 -25.79 2.56 -12.13
N ILE A 356 -24.61 2.01 -11.84
CA ILE A 356 -23.30 2.69 -11.88
C ILE A 356 -22.23 1.74 -12.43
N GLY A 357 -21.26 2.32 -13.14
CA GLY A 357 -20.04 1.66 -13.62
C GLY A 357 -19.18 1.14 -12.48
N TRP A 358 -18.28 0.20 -12.79
CA TRP A 358 -17.55 -0.56 -11.79
C TRP A 358 -16.08 -0.69 -12.12
N ALA A 359 -15.22 -0.17 -11.23
CA ALA A 359 -13.78 -0.16 -11.43
C ALA A 359 -12.99 -0.15 -10.10
N PRO A 360 -13.03 -1.24 -9.32
CA PRO A 360 -12.33 -1.34 -8.03
C PRO A 360 -10.79 -1.24 -8.16
N ASP A 361 -10.26 -1.43 -9.36
CA ASP A 361 -8.85 -1.24 -9.72
C ASP A 361 -8.35 0.20 -9.55
N TRP A 362 -9.23 1.21 -9.58
CA TRP A 362 -8.87 2.61 -9.29
C TRP A 362 -9.89 3.39 -8.44
N SER A 363 -11.13 2.92 -8.31
CA SER A 363 -12.20 3.64 -7.59
C SER A 363 -12.38 3.14 -6.16
N GLN A 364 -12.15 4.01 -5.17
CA GLN A 364 -12.51 3.77 -3.77
C GLN A 364 -14.01 3.42 -3.64
N THR A 365 -14.86 4.06 -4.43
CA THR A 365 -16.31 3.83 -4.43
C THR A 365 -16.64 2.41 -4.86
N SER A 366 -16.11 1.92 -5.98
CA SER A 366 -16.34 0.53 -6.39
C SER A 366 -15.78 -0.46 -5.37
N SER A 367 -14.58 -0.22 -4.82
CA SER A 367 -14.01 -1.05 -3.75
C SER A 367 -14.84 -1.06 -2.48
N PHE A 368 -15.58 0.01 -2.15
CA PHE A 368 -16.50 0.03 -1.01
C PHE A 368 -17.83 -0.68 -1.29
N LEU A 369 -18.45 -0.40 -2.44
CA LEU A 369 -19.81 -0.87 -2.72
C LEU A 369 -19.88 -2.39 -2.94
N GLN A 370 -18.78 -3.03 -3.38
CA GLN A 370 -18.74 -4.48 -3.63
C GLN A 370 -19.07 -5.32 -2.41
N HIS A 371 -18.72 -4.84 -1.21
CA HIS A 371 -18.95 -5.59 0.02
C HIS A 371 -20.44 -5.83 0.29
N ALA A 372 -21.32 -4.91 -0.11
CA ALA A 372 -22.77 -5.08 0.08
C ALA A 372 -23.30 -6.27 -0.70
N HIS A 373 -23.03 -6.31 -2.01
CA HIS A 373 -23.59 -7.36 -2.86
C HIS A 373 -22.88 -8.71 -2.65
N VAL A 374 -21.59 -8.74 -2.29
CA VAL A 374 -20.87 -9.98 -1.94
C VAL A 374 -21.52 -10.64 -0.72
N HIS A 375 -21.74 -9.88 0.36
CA HIS A 375 -22.39 -10.41 1.56
C HIS A 375 -23.87 -10.73 1.34
N TRP A 376 -24.59 -9.92 0.56
CA TRP A 376 -25.97 -10.20 0.22
C TRP A 376 -26.11 -11.50 -0.58
N MET A 377 -25.34 -11.67 -1.65
CA MET A 377 -25.40 -12.82 -2.55
C MET A 377 -25.06 -14.12 -1.82
N THR A 378 -24.03 -14.09 -0.97
CA THR A 378 -23.57 -15.25 -0.19
C THR A 378 -24.33 -15.45 1.12
N ARG A 379 -25.28 -14.57 1.46
CA ARG A 379 -25.98 -14.54 2.76
C ARG A 379 -25.03 -14.49 3.97
N GLY A 380 -23.82 -13.96 3.78
CA GLY A 380 -22.75 -13.95 4.78
C GLY A 380 -22.18 -15.32 5.14
N LEU A 381 -22.43 -16.36 4.34
CA LEU A 381 -21.92 -17.72 4.52
C LEU A 381 -21.07 -18.10 3.30
N PHE A 382 -19.74 -18.10 3.40
CA PHE A 382 -18.89 -18.35 2.24
C PHE A 382 -17.53 -18.93 2.60
N LEU A 383 -16.89 -19.57 1.63
CA LEU A 383 -15.48 -19.92 1.68
C LEU A 383 -14.68 -18.65 1.47
N GLY A 384 -13.82 -18.32 2.42
CA GLY A 384 -13.08 -17.06 2.42
C GLY A 384 -13.17 -16.34 3.77
N LYS A 385 -12.56 -15.16 3.81
CA LYS A 385 -12.48 -14.31 5.01
C LYS A 385 -12.42 -12.84 4.64
N ARG A 386 -12.82 -11.99 5.58
CA ARG A 386 -12.44 -10.57 5.58
C ARG A 386 -11.55 -10.30 6.79
N LYS A 387 -10.35 -9.77 6.54
CA LYS A 387 -9.49 -9.16 7.56
C LYS A 387 -8.89 -7.88 6.99
N VAL A 388 -8.87 -6.82 7.79
CA VAL A 388 -8.28 -5.53 7.42
C VAL A 388 -6.99 -5.36 8.19
N HIS A 389 -5.89 -5.26 7.45
CA HIS A 389 -4.58 -5.02 8.03
C HIS A 389 -4.07 -3.63 7.65
N LEU A 390 -3.65 -2.88 8.67
CA LEU A 390 -3.01 -1.58 8.51
C LEU A 390 -1.66 -1.63 9.24
N SER A 391 -0.64 -2.07 8.54
CA SER A 391 0.74 -2.10 9.06
C SER A 391 1.51 -0.92 8.49
N CYS A 392 2.04 -0.05 9.35
CA CYS A 392 2.91 1.06 8.97
C CYS A 392 4.32 0.74 9.43
N GLN A 393 5.23 0.56 8.46
CA GLN A 393 6.65 0.34 8.72
C GLN A 393 7.39 1.67 8.64
N VAL A 394 8.22 1.96 9.64
CA VAL A 394 9.05 3.16 9.73
C VAL A 394 10.50 2.74 9.58
N ASP A 395 11.06 3.03 8.41
CA ASP A 395 12.44 2.77 8.04
C ASP A 395 13.40 3.79 8.71
N ASP A 396 14.70 3.54 8.59
CA ASP A 396 15.80 4.43 9.00
C ASP A 396 15.91 4.77 10.50
N LEU A 397 15.36 3.95 11.39
CA LEU A 397 15.46 4.23 12.82
C LEU A 397 16.93 4.23 13.26
N GLN A 398 17.27 5.15 14.17
CA GLN A 398 18.64 5.52 14.61
C GLN A 398 19.47 6.36 13.63
N LEU A 399 19.11 6.41 12.35
CA LEU A 399 19.82 7.26 11.37
C LEU A 399 19.36 8.73 11.46
N SER A 400 20.17 9.60 10.88
CA SER A 400 19.80 10.95 10.51
C SER A 400 19.53 11.00 9.00
N THR A 401 18.55 11.79 8.58
CA THR A 401 18.15 11.91 7.18
C THR A 401 18.23 13.37 6.75
N GLU A 402 18.89 13.64 5.62
CA GLU A 402 18.85 14.96 4.99
C GLU A 402 17.42 15.26 4.51
N LEU A 403 16.90 16.42 4.88
CA LEU A 403 15.55 16.85 4.52
C LEU A 403 15.49 17.39 3.10
N TYR A 404 14.42 17.07 2.37
CA TYR A 404 14.10 17.71 1.09
C TYR A 404 13.87 19.22 1.28
N TYR A 405 13.18 19.58 2.35
CA TYR A 405 12.96 20.96 2.75
C TYR A 405 12.88 21.11 4.27
N PRO A 406 13.64 22.04 4.88
CA PRO A 406 14.69 22.87 4.27
C PRO A 406 15.91 22.05 3.80
N SER A 407 16.37 22.29 2.57
CA SER A 407 17.50 21.56 1.97
C SER A 407 18.81 21.85 2.72
N GLY A 408 19.61 20.80 2.93
CA GLY A 408 20.87 20.85 3.67
C GLY A 408 20.73 20.75 5.19
N GLU A 409 19.51 20.63 5.71
CA GLU A 409 19.25 20.30 7.11
C GLU A 409 19.08 18.79 7.29
N GLU A 410 19.52 18.28 8.44
CA GLU A 410 19.47 16.88 8.82
C GLU A 410 18.49 16.72 10.00
N PHE A 411 17.68 15.66 9.97
CA PHE A 411 16.78 15.34 11.06
C PHE A 411 16.99 13.90 11.55
N LYS A 412 17.11 13.73 12.86
CA LYS A 412 17.02 12.45 13.57
C LYS A 412 15.93 12.56 14.62
N ILE A 413 14.96 11.65 14.56
CA ILE A 413 13.89 11.48 15.55
C ILE A 413 14.46 11.37 16.96
N ASP A 414 13.73 11.88 17.96
CA ASP A 414 14.11 11.82 19.36
C ASP A 414 13.13 11.00 20.22
N VAL A 415 13.40 10.96 21.54
CA VAL A 415 12.58 10.21 22.51
C VAL A 415 11.22 10.87 22.74
N GLU A 416 11.13 12.20 22.68
CA GLU A 416 9.88 12.92 22.89
C GLU A 416 8.88 12.59 21.78
N ASP A 417 9.37 12.48 20.54
CA ASP A 417 8.61 12.01 19.39
C ASP A 417 8.05 10.59 19.63
N LEU A 418 8.85 9.63 20.13
CA LEU A 418 8.38 8.27 20.40
C LEU A 418 7.30 8.24 21.50
N GLU A 419 7.49 8.99 22.59
CA GLU A 419 6.51 9.08 23.68
C GLU A 419 5.19 9.69 23.23
N ALA A 420 5.25 10.68 22.33
CA ALA A 420 4.06 11.23 21.68
C ALA A 420 3.35 10.17 20.81
N HIS A 421 4.10 9.34 20.07
CA HIS A 421 3.53 8.25 19.28
C HIS A 421 2.88 7.17 20.14
N ILE A 422 3.43 6.84 21.31
CA ILE A 422 2.78 5.91 22.25
C ILE A 422 1.43 6.47 22.71
N THR A 423 1.42 7.74 23.11
CA THR A 423 0.18 8.42 23.56
C THR A 423 -0.87 8.43 22.46
N TRP A 424 -0.46 8.75 21.23
CA TRP A 424 -1.34 8.76 20.08
C TRP A 424 -1.84 7.35 19.69
N GLN A 425 -0.96 6.33 19.65
CA GLN A 425 -1.36 4.93 19.37
C GLN A 425 -2.43 4.46 20.37
N ASN A 426 -2.27 4.76 21.65
CA ASN A 426 -3.27 4.44 22.67
C ASN A 426 -4.60 5.17 22.41
N ASN A 427 -4.54 6.45 22.02
CA ASN A 427 -5.74 7.23 21.70
C ASN A 427 -6.47 6.71 20.46
N ILE A 428 -5.78 6.44 19.35
CA ILE A 428 -6.42 5.98 18.11
C ILE A 428 -7.02 4.58 18.29
N ASN A 429 -6.33 3.67 19.00
CA ASN A 429 -6.89 2.35 19.33
C ASN A 429 -8.18 2.44 20.14
N ALA A 430 -8.27 3.37 21.10
CA ALA A 430 -9.49 3.56 21.89
C ALA A 430 -10.69 4.08 21.08
N ARG A 431 -10.46 4.64 19.88
CA ARG A 431 -11.50 5.14 18.97
C ARG A 431 -11.90 4.14 17.88
N MET A 432 -11.10 3.11 17.65
CA MET A 432 -11.39 2.08 16.65
C MET A 432 -12.40 1.02 17.16
N PRO A 433 -13.10 0.31 16.27
CA PRO A 433 -14.00 -0.78 16.65
C PRO A 433 -13.31 -1.84 17.49
N THR A 434 -14.05 -2.44 18.42
CA THR A 434 -13.57 -3.57 19.24
C THR A 434 -12.88 -4.62 18.39
N GLY A 435 -11.75 -5.14 18.87
CA GLY A 435 -10.91 -6.10 18.14
C GLY A 435 -9.83 -5.46 17.27
N SER A 436 -9.83 -4.13 17.13
CA SER A 436 -8.71 -3.41 16.51
C SER A 436 -7.49 -3.40 17.42
N ASP A 437 -6.29 -3.46 16.82
CA ASP A 437 -4.99 -3.34 17.48
C ASP A 437 -4.00 -2.76 16.46
N PHE A 438 -3.78 -1.45 16.51
CA PHE A 438 -2.85 -0.73 15.66
C PHE A 438 -1.59 -0.35 16.43
N TRP A 439 -0.44 -0.54 15.79
CA TRP A 439 0.86 -0.11 16.27
C TRP A 439 1.81 0.03 15.07
N LEU A 440 2.87 0.83 15.25
CA LEU A 440 3.94 1.04 14.26
C LEU A 440 5.02 -0.06 14.38
N GLU A 441 5.57 -0.49 13.25
CA GLU A 441 6.74 -1.36 13.17
C GLU A 441 7.97 -0.53 12.79
N LEU A 442 9.05 -0.64 13.55
CA LEU A 442 10.26 0.16 13.35
C LEU A 442 11.38 -0.69 12.74
N GLY A 443 11.97 -0.20 11.65
CA GLY A 443 13.14 -0.74 10.96
C GLY A 443 14.42 -0.11 11.50
N HIS A 444 15.29 -0.91 12.10
CA HIS A 444 16.44 -0.41 12.84
C HIS A 444 17.77 -0.48 12.09
N ASN A 445 18.61 0.55 12.26
CA ASN A 445 19.99 0.62 11.78
C ASN A 445 20.98 0.84 12.93
N GLY A 446 21.59 -0.23 13.43
CA GLY A 446 22.48 -0.17 14.59
C GLY A 446 23.69 0.75 14.43
N ASN A 447 24.18 0.99 13.21
CA ASN A 447 25.28 1.93 13.00
C ASN A 447 24.89 3.37 13.35
N GLY A 448 23.61 3.75 13.20
CA GLY A 448 23.12 5.09 13.55
C GLY A 448 23.21 5.39 15.05
N ASP A 449 23.03 4.37 15.89
CA ASP A 449 23.34 4.44 17.33
C ASP A 449 24.84 4.69 17.50
N LEU A 450 25.67 3.84 16.90
CA LEU A 450 27.12 3.94 17.12
C LEU A 450 27.72 5.24 16.60
N ILE A 451 27.17 5.82 15.53
CA ILE A 451 27.53 7.18 15.07
C ILE A 451 27.28 8.18 16.20
N ALA A 452 26.08 8.18 16.79
CA ALA A 452 25.74 9.10 17.88
C ALA A 452 26.58 8.84 19.15
N SER A 453 26.75 7.57 19.53
CA SER A 453 27.49 7.14 20.70
C SER A 453 28.98 7.49 20.61
N THR A 454 29.64 7.20 19.47
CA THR A 454 31.08 7.45 19.26
C THR A 454 31.41 8.93 19.10
N LEU A 455 30.49 9.74 18.54
CA LEU A 455 30.65 11.20 18.43
C LEU A 455 30.34 11.96 19.73
N SER A 456 29.81 11.29 20.75
CA SER A 456 29.57 11.89 22.07
C SER A 456 30.89 12.15 22.82
N THR A 457 30.89 13.12 23.75
CA THR A 457 32.08 13.41 24.58
C THR A 457 32.53 12.21 25.43
N SER A 458 31.59 11.35 25.82
CA SER A 458 31.89 10.12 26.58
C SER A 458 32.38 8.99 25.67
N GLY A 459 32.06 9.05 24.38
CA GLY A 459 32.41 8.05 23.36
C GLY A 459 33.92 7.87 23.25
N GLU A 460 34.69 8.98 23.25
CA GLU A 460 36.17 8.98 23.15
C GLU A 460 36.87 8.09 24.18
N GLN A 461 36.24 7.80 25.33
CA GLN A 461 36.82 7.01 26.41
C GLN A 461 36.15 5.64 26.59
N THR A 462 34.97 5.44 25.98
CA THR A 462 34.08 4.31 26.29
C THR A 462 33.90 3.38 25.09
N CYS A 463 33.91 3.93 23.88
CA CYS A 463 33.71 3.18 22.67
C CYS A 463 35.02 2.61 22.16
N ASP A 464 35.02 1.30 21.96
CA ASP A 464 36.08 0.55 21.30
C ASP A 464 35.39 -0.43 20.33
N PRO A 465 35.52 -0.25 19.00
CA PRO A 465 36.24 0.80 18.29
C PRO A 465 35.78 2.23 18.59
N GLU A 466 36.69 3.20 18.46
CA GLU A 466 36.43 4.63 18.76
C GLU A 466 35.56 5.35 17.71
N TYR A 467 35.26 4.69 16.59
CA TYR A 467 34.43 5.20 15.50
C TYR A 467 33.43 4.14 15.03
N ALA A 468 32.31 4.58 14.47
CA ALA A 468 31.31 3.74 13.82
C ALA A 468 31.75 3.32 12.40
N VAL A 469 30.95 2.51 11.70
CA VAL A 469 31.24 2.15 10.31
C VAL A 469 30.99 3.36 9.41
N TYR A 470 32.03 3.82 8.72
CA TYR A 470 31.95 4.88 7.71
C TYR A 470 32.55 4.40 6.40
N TYR A 471 31.88 4.73 5.31
CA TYR A 471 32.34 4.43 3.96
C TYR A 471 31.93 5.56 3.01
N ASP A 472 32.63 5.68 1.89
CA ASP A 472 32.21 6.57 0.81
C ASP A 472 31.04 5.90 0.07
N MET A 473 29.92 6.60 -0.05
CA MET A 473 28.76 6.08 -0.78
C MET A 473 29.16 5.76 -2.23
N ALA A 474 28.93 4.52 -2.65
CA ALA A 474 29.10 4.12 -4.04
C ALA A 474 28.10 4.85 -4.95
N GLU A 475 28.45 4.98 -6.23
CA GLU A 475 27.53 5.52 -7.23
C GLU A 475 26.26 4.67 -7.29
N ALA A 476 25.10 5.34 -7.27
CA ALA A 476 23.81 4.66 -7.36
C ALA A 476 23.71 3.91 -8.70
N THR A 477 23.27 2.65 -8.64
CA THR A 477 22.97 1.88 -9.84
C THR A 477 21.65 2.36 -10.45
N ALA A 478 21.39 1.97 -11.71
CA ALA A 478 20.03 2.02 -12.23
C ALA A 478 19.08 1.17 -11.36
N LEU A 479 17.80 1.54 -11.34
CA LEU A 479 16.76 0.72 -10.73
C LEU A 479 16.68 -0.62 -11.47
N GLU A 480 16.42 -1.70 -10.73
CA GLU A 480 16.42 -3.08 -11.24
C GLU A 480 17.75 -3.59 -11.80
N PHE A 481 18.86 -2.96 -11.45
CA PHE A 481 20.19 -3.46 -11.77
C PHE A 481 20.40 -4.87 -11.20
N GLN A 482 20.54 -5.86 -12.07
CA GLN A 482 20.90 -7.22 -11.69
C GLN A 482 22.41 -7.39 -11.68
N LYS A 483 22.98 -7.57 -10.49
CA LYS A 483 24.43 -7.69 -10.32
C LYS A 483 24.93 -9.00 -10.94
N PRO A 484 26.00 -8.99 -11.76
CA PRO A 484 26.72 -10.21 -12.10
C PRO A 484 27.27 -10.88 -10.83
N LEU A 485 26.94 -12.15 -10.61
CA LEU A 485 27.33 -12.88 -9.40
C LEU A 485 28.86 -12.95 -9.22
N GLY A 486 29.32 -12.84 -7.98
CA GLY A 486 30.73 -12.84 -7.63
C GLY A 486 31.50 -11.57 -8.01
N THR A 487 30.81 -10.52 -8.47
CA THR A 487 31.40 -9.20 -8.74
C THR A 487 31.03 -8.17 -7.68
N GLY A 488 31.55 -6.96 -7.81
CA GLY A 488 31.47 -5.89 -6.80
C GLY A 488 32.80 -5.72 -6.08
N GLU A 489 32.90 -4.66 -5.29
CA GLU A 489 34.04 -4.39 -4.40
C GLU A 489 33.49 -4.12 -3.00
N ASP A 490 34.21 -4.60 -1.98
CA ASP A 490 33.87 -4.30 -0.59
C ASP A 490 34.05 -2.79 -0.35
N ILE A 491 33.00 -2.16 0.15
CA ILE A 491 32.91 -0.74 0.47
C ILE A 491 33.12 -0.52 1.98
N TRP A 492 32.71 -1.50 2.79
CA TRP A 492 32.96 -1.48 4.23
C TRP A 492 34.47 -1.57 4.52
N PRO A 493 34.99 -0.79 5.49
CA PRO A 493 36.37 -0.92 5.95
C PRO A 493 36.71 -2.36 6.37
N ALA A 494 37.90 -2.82 6.00
CA ALA A 494 38.33 -4.21 6.18
C ALA A 494 38.58 -4.61 7.64
N GLU A 495 38.61 -3.65 8.57
CA GLU A 495 38.75 -3.93 10.00
C GLU A 495 37.45 -4.44 10.65
N PHE A 496 36.28 -4.17 10.07
CA PHE A 496 34.98 -4.56 10.63
C PHE A 496 34.58 -5.95 10.14
N GLU A 497 35.14 -6.98 10.76
CA GLU A 497 34.81 -8.39 10.45
C GLU A 497 33.78 -8.97 11.45
N GLU A 498 33.82 -8.52 12.71
CA GLU A 498 32.90 -8.92 13.77
C GLU A 498 32.42 -7.69 14.55
N TYR A 499 31.18 -7.73 15.04
CA TYR A 499 30.64 -6.67 15.88
C TYR A 499 31.34 -6.70 17.26
N SER A 500 31.98 -5.59 17.65
CA SER A 500 32.81 -5.55 18.87
C SER A 500 32.50 -4.40 19.85
N TRP A 501 31.64 -3.45 19.49
CA TRP A 501 31.29 -2.36 20.41
C TRP A 501 30.59 -2.87 21.66
N SER A 502 30.91 -2.29 22.81
CA SER A 502 30.28 -2.70 24.08
C SER A 502 28.86 -2.14 24.22
N LYS A 503 28.02 -2.82 25.01
CA LYS A 503 26.71 -2.27 25.39
C LYS A 503 26.84 -0.91 26.08
N THR A 504 27.90 -0.71 26.87
CA THR A 504 28.16 0.58 27.53
C THR A 504 28.37 1.71 26.51
N CYS A 505 29.07 1.44 25.41
CA CYS A 505 29.19 2.38 24.29
C CYS A 505 27.82 2.62 23.63
N ALA A 506 27.11 1.57 23.19
CA ALA A 506 25.82 1.70 22.51
C ALA A 506 24.74 2.42 23.35
N THR A 507 24.79 2.31 24.68
CA THR A 507 23.85 3.02 25.56
C THR A 507 24.18 4.50 25.78
N LEU A 508 25.24 5.04 25.16
CA LEU A 508 25.53 6.47 25.19
C LEU A 508 24.56 7.28 24.32
N ASP A 509 24.06 6.71 23.21
CA ASP A 509 22.93 7.28 22.48
C ASP A 509 21.66 7.12 23.33
N THR A 510 21.17 8.22 23.88
CA THR A 510 19.97 8.24 24.71
C THR A 510 18.73 7.72 23.96
N PHE A 511 18.69 7.91 22.63
CA PHE A 511 17.60 7.40 21.80
C PHE A 511 17.64 5.88 21.69
N ALA A 512 18.80 5.30 21.36
CA ALA A 512 18.95 3.84 21.30
C ALA A 512 18.76 3.19 22.67
N ASN A 513 19.29 3.81 23.73
CA ASN A 513 19.14 3.34 25.11
C ASN A 513 17.68 3.26 25.57
N TRP A 514 16.79 4.10 25.05
CA TRP A 514 15.36 4.09 25.38
C TRP A 514 14.69 2.74 25.08
N PHE A 515 15.14 2.03 24.05
CA PHE A 515 14.65 0.69 23.67
C PHE A 515 15.14 -0.44 24.59
N THR A 516 16.11 -0.18 25.49
CA THR A 516 16.56 -1.19 26.46
C THR A 516 15.57 -1.38 27.62
N VAL A 517 14.59 -0.48 27.75
CA VAL A 517 13.51 -0.56 28.73
C VAL A 517 12.36 -1.37 28.14
N ALA A 518 12.02 -2.50 28.76
CA ALA A 518 11.03 -3.43 28.22
C ALA A 518 9.64 -2.80 28.01
N ASP A 519 9.19 -1.91 28.90
CA ASP A 519 7.88 -1.24 28.77
C ASP A 519 7.83 -0.30 27.56
N ASN A 520 8.96 0.32 27.21
CA ASN A 520 9.12 1.20 26.05
C ASN A 520 9.21 0.39 24.76
N LEU A 521 10.08 -0.62 24.75
CA LEU A 521 10.29 -1.54 23.64
C LEU A 521 8.96 -2.13 23.17
N ASN A 522 8.16 -2.65 24.10
CA ASN A 522 6.94 -3.38 23.75
C ASN A 522 5.75 -2.48 23.32
N GLN A 523 5.94 -1.17 23.16
CA GLN A 523 4.95 -0.27 22.55
C GLN A 523 4.95 -0.34 21.02
N PHE A 524 6.00 -0.90 20.42
CA PHE A 524 6.21 -0.98 18.98
C PHE A 524 6.49 -2.43 18.55
N ALA A 525 6.52 -2.66 17.24
CA ALA A 525 7.16 -3.84 16.67
C ALA A 525 8.50 -3.48 16.04
N HIS A 526 9.32 -4.49 15.78
CA HIS A 526 10.72 -4.30 15.44
C HIS A 526 11.17 -5.27 14.34
N VAL A 527 11.91 -4.73 13.37
CA VAL A 527 12.53 -5.48 12.27
C VAL A 527 13.89 -4.88 11.93
N SER A 528 14.80 -5.69 11.38
CA SER A 528 16.09 -5.20 10.90
C SER A 528 15.91 -4.32 9.66
N HIS A 529 16.70 -3.25 9.56
CA HIS A 529 16.82 -2.45 8.33
C HIS A 529 18.27 -2.39 7.81
N THR A 530 19.05 -3.45 8.05
CA THR A 530 20.53 -3.51 7.91
C THR A 530 21.28 -2.63 8.90
N PHE A 531 22.58 -2.83 9.06
CA PHE A 531 23.36 -2.16 10.09
C PHE A 531 23.66 -0.70 9.74
N ALA A 532 24.28 -0.47 8.58
CA ALA A 532 24.79 0.83 8.16
C ALA A 532 24.08 1.38 6.91
N HIS A 533 22.97 0.76 6.50
CA HIS A 533 22.13 1.21 5.39
C HIS A 533 22.91 1.34 4.06
N LEU A 534 23.86 0.42 3.82
CA LEU A 534 24.56 0.35 2.54
C LEU A 534 23.60 -0.05 1.42
N SER A 535 23.67 0.63 0.28
CA SER A 535 22.97 0.19 -0.92
C SER A 535 23.49 -1.17 -1.39
N LEU A 536 22.59 -2.16 -1.48
CA LEU A 536 22.95 -3.54 -1.75
C LEU A 536 22.83 -3.94 -3.23
N ASN A 537 22.55 -3.00 -4.14
CA ASN A 537 22.39 -3.33 -5.57
C ASN A 537 23.68 -3.86 -6.22
N ASN A 538 24.84 -3.31 -5.87
CA ASN A 538 26.15 -3.73 -6.39
C ASN A 538 27.11 -4.19 -5.29
N ALA A 539 26.62 -4.36 -4.05
CA ALA A 539 27.42 -4.82 -2.92
C ALA A 539 27.88 -6.27 -3.11
N THR A 540 29.02 -6.62 -2.52
CA THR A 540 29.52 -8.00 -2.46
C THR A 540 28.70 -8.84 -1.48
N TYR A 541 28.85 -10.17 -1.54
CA TYR A 541 28.34 -11.06 -0.49
C TYR A 541 28.87 -10.64 0.89
N HIS A 542 30.16 -10.29 0.95
CA HIS A 542 30.86 -10.00 2.18
C HIS A 542 30.27 -8.78 2.91
N ASP A 543 30.05 -7.67 2.19
CA ASP A 543 29.39 -6.48 2.74
C ASP A 543 27.93 -6.77 3.14
N ALA A 544 27.17 -7.43 2.26
CA ALA A 544 25.77 -7.75 2.55
C ALA A 544 25.63 -8.67 3.77
N ASN A 545 26.58 -9.59 3.97
CA ASN A 545 26.63 -10.48 5.13
C ASN A 545 26.91 -9.69 6.42
N ARG A 546 27.88 -8.77 6.40
CA ARG A 546 28.21 -7.90 7.55
C ARG A 546 27.06 -6.96 7.91
N GLU A 547 26.38 -6.39 6.92
CA GLU A 547 25.18 -5.57 7.11
C GLU A 547 24.07 -6.29 7.89
N ILE A 548 23.94 -7.61 7.74
CA ILE A 548 22.96 -8.40 8.50
C ILE A 548 23.50 -8.80 9.87
N GLN A 549 24.71 -9.38 9.91
CA GLN A 549 25.28 -9.91 11.16
C GLN A 549 25.47 -8.83 12.22
N PHE A 550 26.04 -7.69 11.84
CA PHE A 550 26.28 -6.59 12.77
C PHE A 550 24.95 -6.03 13.32
N ASN A 551 23.91 -5.99 12.50
CA ASN A 551 22.61 -5.52 12.98
C ASN A 551 21.93 -6.55 13.90
N GLN A 552 22.05 -7.84 13.61
CA GLN A 552 21.56 -8.91 14.49
C GLN A 552 22.27 -8.87 15.85
N ASP A 553 23.60 -8.70 15.86
CA ASP A 553 24.40 -8.60 17.09
C ASP A 553 24.05 -7.35 17.90
N TRP A 554 23.89 -6.20 17.25
CA TRP A 554 23.46 -4.96 17.90
C TRP A 554 22.04 -5.09 18.48
N LEU A 555 21.07 -5.61 17.71
CA LEU A 555 19.69 -5.83 18.15
C LEU A 555 19.65 -6.75 19.38
N ALA A 556 20.44 -7.83 19.38
CA ALA A 556 20.55 -8.76 20.50
C ALA A 556 21.21 -8.12 21.72
N MET A 557 22.27 -7.32 21.53
CA MET A 557 22.96 -6.61 22.60
C MET A 557 22.05 -5.58 23.29
N MET A 558 21.29 -4.83 22.50
CA MET A 558 20.35 -3.83 23.00
C MET A 558 19.10 -4.49 23.61
N GLY A 559 18.82 -5.75 23.28
CA GLY A 559 17.68 -6.53 23.76
C GLY A 559 16.41 -6.29 22.95
N ILE A 560 16.52 -5.63 21.79
CA ILE A 560 15.40 -5.35 20.88
C ILE A 560 14.85 -6.66 20.29
N ASP A 561 15.72 -7.65 20.07
CA ASP A 561 15.35 -9.00 19.62
C ASP A 561 14.45 -9.77 20.62
N LYS A 562 14.29 -9.24 21.84
CA LYS A 562 13.41 -9.80 22.89
C LYS A 562 12.05 -9.13 22.95
N ALA A 563 11.76 -8.18 22.07
CA ALA A 563 10.44 -7.55 22.01
C ALA A 563 9.35 -8.60 21.73
N ASN A 564 8.16 -8.38 22.29
CA ASN A 564 6.99 -9.22 22.06
C ASN A 564 6.62 -9.29 20.56
N ARG A 565 6.95 -8.25 19.80
CA ARG A 565 6.67 -8.11 18.36
C ARG A 565 7.97 -7.90 17.57
N PHE A 566 8.88 -8.86 17.63
CA PHE A 566 10.09 -8.87 16.80
C PHE A 566 9.93 -9.79 15.57
N SER A 567 10.47 -9.37 14.44
CA SER A 567 10.49 -10.14 13.17
C SER A 567 11.91 -10.66 12.89
N PRO A 568 12.32 -11.82 13.46
CA PRO A 568 13.69 -12.35 13.33
C PRO A 568 14.06 -12.84 11.93
N HIS A 569 13.07 -13.18 11.09
CA HIS A 569 13.30 -13.65 9.72
C HIS A 569 13.07 -12.57 8.67
N GLY A 570 12.77 -11.37 9.15
CA GLY A 570 12.36 -10.21 8.40
C GLY A 570 13.47 -9.21 8.18
N LEU A 571 13.47 -8.61 7.01
CA LEU A 571 14.33 -7.47 6.69
C LEU A 571 13.53 -6.46 5.88
N ILE A 572 13.63 -5.20 6.26
CA ILE A 572 13.36 -4.11 5.33
C ILE A 572 14.69 -3.85 4.59
N PRO A 573 14.82 -4.13 3.28
CA PRO A 573 16.09 -3.90 2.60
C PRO A 573 16.35 -2.38 2.48
N PRO A 574 17.60 -1.91 2.62
CA PRO A 574 17.91 -0.48 2.66
C PRO A 574 17.57 0.14 1.31
N ALA A 575 16.67 1.12 1.30
CA ALA A 575 16.06 1.70 0.10
C ALA A 575 15.52 0.67 -0.93
N ILE A 576 15.09 -0.52 -0.48
CA ILE A 576 14.63 -1.63 -1.32
C ILE A 576 15.69 -2.04 -2.36
N THR A 577 16.96 -2.05 -1.95
CA THR A 577 18.10 -2.46 -2.77
C THR A 577 18.54 -3.90 -2.48
N GLY A 578 19.30 -4.51 -3.39
CA GLY A 578 19.75 -5.90 -3.29
C GLY A 578 18.76 -6.95 -3.81
N MET A 579 17.55 -6.52 -4.20
CA MET A 579 16.49 -7.41 -4.72
C MET A 579 16.84 -8.13 -6.02
N HIS A 580 17.86 -7.67 -6.74
CA HIS A 580 18.40 -8.29 -7.95
C HIS A 580 19.92 -8.60 -7.81
N ASN A 581 20.41 -8.66 -6.58
CA ASN A 581 21.77 -9.05 -6.27
C ASN A 581 21.75 -10.43 -5.61
N GLY A 582 22.03 -11.47 -6.39
CA GLY A 582 21.99 -12.84 -5.88
C GLY A 582 22.95 -13.10 -4.73
N ASP A 583 24.10 -12.43 -4.70
CA ASP A 583 25.07 -12.55 -3.61
C ASP A 583 24.54 -11.91 -2.31
N ALA A 584 23.81 -10.79 -2.40
CA ALA A 584 23.16 -10.16 -1.25
C ALA A 584 21.99 -11.01 -0.74
N ILE A 585 21.14 -11.51 -1.64
CA ILE A 585 20.03 -12.40 -1.28
C ILE A 585 20.57 -13.67 -0.60
N GLN A 586 21.65 -14.24 -1.12
CA GLN A 586 22.31 -15.38 -0.49
C GLN A 586 22.78 -15.03 0.93
N ALA A 587 23.49 -13.90 1.10
CA ALA A 587 23.95 -13.45 2.40
C ALA A 587 22.80 -13.25 3.41
N TRP A 588 21.66 -12.69 2.97
CA TRP A 588 20.48 -12.57 3.81
C TRP A 588 19.96 -13.93 4.27
N MET A 589 19.77 -14.86 3.34
CA MET A 589 19.24 -16.20 3.63
C MET A 589 20.18 -17.04 4.48
N ASP A 590 21.49 -16.92 4.30
CA ASP A 590 22.52 -17.58 5.11
C ASP A 590 22.50 -17.08 6.57
N ASN A 591 22.02 -15.86 6.82
CA ASN A 591 21.80 -15.30 8.17
C ASN A 591 20.35 -15.44 8.67
N GLY A 592 19.54 -16.29 8.04
CA GLY A 592 18.18 -16.60 8.50
C GLY A 592 17.10 -15.59 8.11
N ILE A 593 17.43 -14.59 7.29
CA ILE A 593 16.46 -13.68 6.69
C ILE A 593 15.82 -14.36 5.48
N THR A 594 14.53 -14.66 5.57
CA THR A 594 13.79 -15.37 4.51
C THR A 594 12.65 -14.53 3.92
N TYR A 595 12.31 -13.43 4.59
CA TYR A 595 11.23 -12.52 4.20
C TYR A 595 11.75 -11.10 4.10
N VAL A 596 11.49 -10.44 2.97
CA VAL A 596 11.76 -9.01 2.80
C VAL A 596 10.51 -8.29 2.32
N VAL A 597 10.44 -6.97 2.53
CA VAL A 597 9.48 -6.13 1.81
C VAL A 597 10.06 -5.67 0.46
N GLY A 598 9.19 -5.53 -0.53
CA GLY A 598 9.49 -4.90 -1.82
C GLY A 598 8.95 -3.48 -1.91
N ASP A 599 8.61 -3.05 -3.12
CA ASP A 599 8.00 -1.75 -3.41
C ASP A 599 6.98 -1.89 -4.54
N ASN A 600 5.72 -1.56 -4.24
CA ASN A 600 4.61 -1.70 -5.19
C ASN A 600 4.67 -0.74 -6.37
N THR A 601 5.52 0.30 -6.34
CA THR A 601 5.77 1.16 -7.51
C THR A 601 6.64 0.48 -8.58
N ARG A 602 7.30 -0.64 -8.22
CA ARG A 602 8.20 -1.43 -9.08
C ARG A 602 7.54 -2.75 -9.45
N PRO A 603 6.92 -2.87 -10.64
CA PRO A 603 6.16 -4.07 -11.01
C PRO A 603 6.97 -5.37 -10.97
N VAL A 604 8.29 -5.30 -11.17
CA VAL A 604 9.20 -6.47 -11.11
C VAL A 604 9.32 -7.06 -9.70
N LEU A 605 8.94 -6.32 -8.65
CA LEU A 605 8.92 -6.78 -7.27
C LEU A 605 7.54 -7.27 -6.82
N ARG A 606 6.57 -7.37 -7.74
CA ARG A 606 5.21 -7.85 -7.45
C ARG A 606 4.95 -9.19 -8.12
N ASN A 607 4.07 -9.97 -7.49
CA ASN A 607 3.57 -11.19 -8.10
C ASN A 607 2.64 -10.83 -9.29
N THR A 608 2.89 -11.44 -10.45
CA THR A 608 2.13 -11.16 -11.69
C THR A 608 0.86 -11.98 -11.84
N GLN A 609 0.63 -12.98 -10.98
CA GLN A 609 -0.54 -13.85 -11.01
C GLN A 609 -1.64 -13.38 -10.04
N SER A 610 -1.27 -12.83 -8.89
CA SER A 610 -2.22 -12.33 -7.90
C SER A 610 -1.59 -11.24 -7.03
N VAL A 611 -2.31 -10.14 -6.85
CA VAL A 611 -1.92 -9.05 -5.94
C VAL A 611 -1.96 -9.46 -4.46
N TYR A 612 -2.58 -10.61 -4.14
CA TYR A 612 -2.68 -11.14 -2.77
C TYR A 612 -1.59 -12.16 -2.44
N TRP A 613 -0.62 -12.36 -3.34
CA TRP A 613 0.48 -13.29 -3.17
C TRP A 613 1.82 -12.55 -3.07
N PRO A 614 2.80 -13.12 -2.36
CA PRO A 614 4.14 -12.59 -2.39
C PRO A 614 4.81 -12.95 -3.73
N LEU A 615 5.84 -12.19 -4.10
CA LEU A 615 6.78 -12.62 -5.13
C LEU A 615 7.81 -13.55 -4.47
N ILE A 616 8.17 -14.65 -5.14
CA ILE A 616 9.26 -15.52 -4.71
C ILE A 616 10.41 -15.30 -5.67
N SER A 617 11.57 -14.93 -5.15
CA SER A 617 12.77 -14.69 -5.96
C SER A 617 13.16 -15.91 -6.77
N THR A 618 13.72 -15.67 -7.96
CA THR A 618 14.23 -16.71 -8.86
C THR A 618 15.69 -16.42 -9.23
N VAL A 619 16.43 -17.46 -9.63
CA VAL A 619 17.79 -17.28 -10.15
C VAL A 619 17.79 -16.36 -11.38
N ALA A 620 16.80 -16.51 -12.26
CA ALA A 620 16.72 -15.76 -13.50
C ALA A 620 16.52 -14.25 -13.25
N ASP A 621 15.55 -13.90 -12.40
CA ASP A 621 15.12 -12.52 -12.24
C ASP A 621 15.88 -11.81 -11.11
N ASN A 622 16.33 -12.54 -10.09
CA ASN A 622 16.91 -11.96 -8.87
C ASN A 622 18.37 -12.38 -8.63
N GLY A 623 18.87 -13.39 -9.33
CA GLY A 623 20.22 -13.96 -9.12
C GLY A 623 20.30 -15.01 -8.01
N TYR A 624 19.27 -15.16 -7.17
CA TYR A 624 19.14 -16.21 -6.16
C TYR A 624 17.67 -16.54 -5.95
N ALA A 625 17.35 -17.79 -5.59
CA ALA A 625 15.97 -18.26 -5.48
C ALA A 625 15.54 -18.56 -4.04
N GLY A 626 14.26 -18.33 -3.75
CA GLY A 626 13.62 -18.79 -2.51
C GLY A 626 13.31 -17.69 -1.49
N LEU A 627 13.92 -16.51 -1.60
CA LEU A 627 13.54 -15.34 -0.80
C LEU A 627 12.08 -14.94 -1.09
N THR A 628 11.29 -14.71 -0.05
CA THR A 628 9.92 -14.18 -0.18
C THR A 628 9.94 -12.67 -0.12
N ILE A 629 9.35 -12.04 -1.13
CA ILE A 629 9.23 -10.60 -1.28
C ILE A 629 7.77 -10.22 -1.06
N VAL A 630 7.50 -9.65 0.12
CA VAL A 630 6.19 -9.14 0.54
C VAL A 630 5.94 -7.80 -0.14
N PRO A 631 4.80 -7.60 -0.82
CA PRO A 631 4.51 -6.32 -1.46
C PRO A 631 4.30 -5.23 -0.39
N ARG A 632 4.73 -3.99 -0.67
CA ARG A 632 4.62 -2.84 0.26
C ARG A 632 4.20 -1.59 -0.52
N PHE A 633 3.20 -0.86 -0.01
CA PHE A 633 2.77 0.40 -0.60
C PHE A 633 3.73 1.54 -0.23
N SER A 634 4.08 2.37 -1.20
CA SER A 634 4.61 3.71 -0.96
C SER A 634 3.47 4.69 -0.68
N THR A 635 3.79 5.83 -0.07
CA THR A 635 2.84 6.91 0.20
C THR A 635 3.38 8.24 -0.32
N ALA A 636 2.51 9.26 -0.39
CA ALA A 636 2.92 10.64 -0.66
C ALA A 636 3.51 11.35 0.58
N ILE A 637 3.81 10.58 1.64
CA ILE A 637 4.62 11.02 2.78
C ILE A 637 6.05 10.54 2.50
N TYR A 638 6.90 11.45 2.02
CA TYR A 638 8.22 11.11 1.51
C TYR A 638 9.25 10.87 2.62
N TYR A 639 10.24 10.03 2.34
CA TYR A 639 11.23 9.53 3.30
C TYR A 639 12.06 10.64 3.98
N ASN A 640 12.37 11.68 3.22
CA ASN A 640 13.19 12.83 3.53
C ASN A 640 12.36 14.06 3.93
N CYS A 641 11.18 13.85 4.51
CA CYS A 641 10.33 14.92 4.99
C CYS A 641 9.83 14.71 6.42
N ASP A 642 9.90 15.78 7.21
CA ASP A 642 9.52 15.81 8.62
C ASP A 642 8.32 16.74 8.90
N THR A 643 7.89 17.51 7.91
CA THR A 643 6.81 18.49 8.03
C THR A 643 5.82 18.43 6.87
N ALA A 644 4.59 18.90 7.14
CA ALA A 644 3.52 19.01 6.14
C ALA A 644 3.93 19.87 4.93
N GLU A 645 4.72 20.92 5.17
CA GLU A 645 5.27 21.78 4.12
C GLU A 645 6.26 21.01 3.24
N CYS A 646 7.21 20.29 3.83
CA CYS A 646 8.20 19.50 3.09
C CYS A 646 7.51 18.53 2.12
N THR A 647 6.64 17.66 2.66
CA THR A 647 6.05 16.58 1.85
C THR A 647 5.10 17.12 0.78
N THR A 648 4.43 18.25 1.05
CA THR A 648 3.57 18.92 0.05
C THR A 648 4.41 19.51 -1.08
N ARG A 649 5.56 20.14 -0.77
CA ARG A 649 6.46 20.70 -1.77
C ARG A 649 7.03 19.62 -2.68
N GLU A 650 7.48 18.51 -2.09
CA GLU A 650 8.01 17.40 -2.87
C GLU A 650 6.93 16.74 -3.73
N TRP A 651 5.71 16.57 -3.20
CA TRP A 651 4.57 16.07 -3.97
C TRP A 651 4.24 16.93 -5.19
N ILE A 652 4.27 18.25 -5.04
CA ILE A 652 4.04 19.18 -6.16
C ILE A 652 5.20 19.14 -7.16
N ALA A 653 6.44 18.99 -6.69
CA ALA A 653 7.62 19.06 -7.53
C ALA A 653 7.88 17.78 -8.34
N THR A 654 7.56 16.62 -7.77
CA THR A 654 7.94 15.29 -8.31
C THR A 654 6.76 14.52 -8.88
N SER A 655 5.54 14.94 -8.59
CA SER A 655 4.30 14.30 -9.03
C SER A 655 3.34 15.32 -9.64
N ALA A 656 2.16 14.88 -10.08
CA ALA A 656 1.07 15.77 -10.50
C ALA A 656 0.33 16.42 -9.30
N GLY A 657 1.06 16.69 -8.22
CA GLY A 657 0.51 17.23 -6.98
C GLY A 657 0.04 18.67 -7.13
N SER A 658 -1.06 19.02 -6.46
CA SER A 658 -1.62 20.37 -6.49
C SER A 658 -2.41 20.67 -5.22
N GLY A 659 -2.23 21.89 -4.69
CA GLY A 659 -2.91 22.38 -3.50
C GLY A 659 -2.02 22.35 -2.25
N ASN A 660 -2.62 22.11 -1.09
CA ASN A 660 -1.95 22.10 0.21
C ASN A 660 -1.90 20.69 0.81
N TYR A 661 -1.42 20.58 2.05
CA TYR A 661 -1.31 19.28 2.74
C TYR A 661 -2.65 18.55 2.89
N SER A 662 -3.77 19.27 3.06
CA SER A 662 -5.10 18.65 3.08
C SER A 662 -5.48 18.06 1.71
N ASN A 663 -5.04 18.67 0.59
CA ASN A 663 -5.22 18.09 -0.73
C ASN A 663 -4.37 16.81 -0.91
N LEU A 664 -3.14 16.79 -0.41
CA LEU A 664 -2.28 15.60 -0.40
C LEU A 664 -2.91 14.46 0.41
N LEU A 665 -3.42 14.76 1.61
CA LEU A 665 -4.12 13.78 2.45
C LEU A 665 -5.42 13.30 1.79
N ALA A 666 -6.18 14.17 1.12
CA ALA A 666 -7.37 13.76 0.38
C ALA A 666 -7.03 12.82 -0.80
N ASN A 667 -5.93 13.09 -1.52
CA ASN A 667 -5.44 12.20 -2.57
C ASN A 667 -4.99 10.84 -1.99
N SER A 668 -4.23 10.86 -0.89
CA SER A 668 -3.80 9.65 -0.16
C SER A 668 -5.00 8.84 0.31
N LYS A 669 -6.04 9.50 0.83
CA LYS A 669 -7.29 8.88 1.29
C LYS A 669 -7.96 8.10 0.16
N SER A 670 -8.11 8.71 -1.01
CA SER A 670 -8.76 8.08 -2.17
C SER A 670 -8.04 6.84 -2.67
N THR A 671 -6.71 6.81 -2.55
CA THR A 671 -5.88 5.69 -3.04
C THR A 671 -5.73 4.59 -2.01
N ASN A 672 -5.43 4.95 -0.76
CA ASN A 672 -4.98 4.00 0.25
C ASN A 672 -6.18 3.36 0.99
N VAL A 673 -7.28 4.10 1.19
CA VAL A 673 -8.52 3.49 1.70
C VAL A 673 -9.11 2.53 0.68
N ARG A 674 -8.95 2.79 -0.63
CA ARG A 674 -9.32 1.82 -1.68
C ARG A 674 -8.53 0.51 -1.54
N ASN A 675 -7.22 0.57 -1.25
CA ASN A 675 -6.41 -0.62 -1.01
C ASN A 675 -6.92 -1.41 0.21
N LEU A 676 -7.23 -0.72 1.31
CA LEU A 676 -7.79 -1.33 2.54
C LEU A 676 -9.17 -1.97 2.28
N LEU A 677 -10.06 -1.30 1.55
CA LEU A 677 -11.35 -1.84 1.12
C LEU A 677 -11.19 -3.03 0.16
N SER A 678 -10.13 -3.03 -0.64
CA SER A 678 -9.79 -4.17 -1.51
C SER A 678 -9.11 -5.33 -0.76
N LEU A 679 -9.05 -5.26 0.57
CA LEU A 679 -8.46 -6.25 1.48
C LEU A 679 -7.00 -6.60 1.15
N GLN A 680 -6.26 -5.65 0.58
CA GLN A 680 -4.81 -5.78 0.37
C GLN A 680 -4.10 -5.52 1.71
N ALA A 681 -3.35 -6.53 2.17
CA ALA A 681 -2.70 -6.55 3.48
C ALA A 681 -1.27 -5.98 3.45
N ASP A 682 -0.83 -5.49 2.29
CA ASP A 682 0.48 -4.89 2.06
C ASP A 682 0.74 -3.79 3.11
N PRO A 683 1.90 -3.76 3.80
CA PRO A 683 2.26 -2.67 4.68
C PRO A 683 2.46 -1.35 3.91
N TYR A 684 2.50 -0.24 4.63
CA TYR A 684 2.79 1.10 4.12
C TYR A 684 4.16 1.56 4.59
N MET A 685 4.93 2.11 3.66
CA MET A 685 6.29 2.62 3.88
C MET A 685 6.28 4.06 4.42
N PHE A 686 7.01 4.25 5.52
CA PHE A 686 7.36 5.53 6.15
C PHE A 686 8.81 5.47 6.63
N HIS A 687 9.34 6.60 7.11
CA HIS A 687 10.72 6.72 7.59
C HIS A 687 10.76 7.56 8.86
N GLN A 688 11.86 7.47 9.62
CA GLN A 688 12.00 8.12 10.93
C GLN A 688 11.65 9.62 10.93
N ALA A 689 12.00 10.35 9.87
CA ALA A 689 11.71 11.78 9.77
C ALA A 689 10.20 12.07 9.80
N ASN A 690 9.38 11.16 9.26
CA ASN A 690 7.93 11.30 9.23
C ASN A 690 7.29 11.23 10.62
N MET A 691 8.03 10.75 11.62
CA MET A 691 7.60 10.66 13.02
C MET A 691 7.90 11.94 13.82
N ARG A 692 8.43 13.00 13.22
CA ARG A 692 8.56 14.27 13.94
C ARG A 692 7.19 14.78 14.39
N GLN A 693 6.98 14.87 15.70
CA GLN A 693 5.78 15.40 16.32
C GLN A 693 6.12 16.57 17.24
N SER A 694 7.29 16.52 17.87
CA SER A 694 7.86 17.61 18.64
C SER A 694 8.04 18.83 17.73
N SER A 695 7.51 19.97 18.18
CA SER A 695 7.66 21.25 17.48
C SER A 695 7.04 21.33 16.07
N VAL A 696 6.07 20.49 15.72
CA VAL A 696 5.27 20.65 14.49
C VAL A 696 3.98 21.44 14.75
N ASP A 697 3.50 22.13 13.72
CA ASP A 697 2.28 22.92 13.79
C ASP A 697 1.06 22.06 14.16
N THR A 698 0.12 22.66 14.90
CA THR A 698 -1.17 22.03 15.17
C THR A 698 -1.97 21.92 13.86
N ILE A 699 -2.50 20.73 13.61
CA ILE A 699 -3.42 20.48 12.50
C ILE A 699 -4.73 19.86 13.01
N THR A 700 -5.74 19.83 12.14
CA THR A 700 -7.02 19.17 12.41
C THR A 700 -7.26 18.11 11.35
N ILE A 701 -7.43 16.85 11.78
CA ILE A 701 -7.82 15.71 10.94
C ILE A 701 -9.14 15.17 11.46
N GLY A 702 -10.21 15.43 10.71
CA GLY A 702 -11.59 15.11 11.11
C GLY A 702 -11.93 15.67 12.50
N ASP A 703 -12.17 14.79 13.46
CA ASP A 703 -12.54 15.18 14.84
C ASP A 703 -11.34 15.34 15.79
N GLN A 704 -10.12 15.11 15.32
CA GLN A 704 -8.89 15.23 16.11
C GLN A 704 -8.14 16.52 15.76
N THR A 705 -7.67 17.25 16.79
CA THR A 705 -6.83 18.43 16.64
C THR A 705 -5.63 18.36 17.59
N GLY A 706 -4.44 18.60 17.07
CA GLY A 706 -3.20 18.62 17.85
C GLY A 706 -1.99 18.70 16.94
N SER A 707 -0.80 18.75 17.54
CA SER A 707 0.45 18.50 16.82
C SER A 707 0.49 17.03 16.43
N MET A 708 0.52 16.75 15.13
CA MET A 708 0.53 15.41 14.57
C MET A 708 1.71 15.28 13.63
N SER A 709 2.48 14.20 13.77
CA SER A 709 3.48 13.85 12.78
C SER A 709 2.83 13.52 11.42
N LEU A 710 3.66 13.37 10.38
CA LEU A 710 3.17 12.95 9.07
C LEU A 710 2.55 11.55 9.13
N VAL A 711 3.17 10.61 9.85
CA VAL A 711 2.63 9.25 10.04
C VAL A 711 1.31 9.29 10.81
N MET A 712 1.21 10.10 11.88
CA MET A 712 -0.02 10.25 12.66
C MET A 712 -1.16 10.78 11.80
N SER A 713 -0.94 11.91 11.11
CA SER A 713 -1.97 12.60 10.34
C SER A 713 -2.44 11.81 9.12
N TRP A 714 -1.54 11.10 8.45
CA TRP A 714 -1.91 10.15 7.40
C TRP A 714 -2.74 8.99 7.97
N THR A 715 -2.33 8.40 9.09
CA THR A 715 -3.02 7.25 9.70
C THR A 715 -4.41 7.64 10.19
N GLU A 716 -4.55 8.79 10.86
CA GLU A 716 -5.85 9.37 11.24
C GLU A 716 -6.77 9.51 10.02
N THR A 717 -6.23 10.01 8.90
CA THR A 717 -7.02 10.20 7.67
C THR A 717 -7.54 8.87 7.14
N MET A 718 -6.72 7.80 7.13
CA MET A 718 -7.13 6.49 6.62
C MET A 718 -8.12 5.81 7.57
N VAL A 719 -7.81 5.79 8.87
CA VAL A 719 -8.64 5.15 9.90
C VAL A 719 -9.99 5.84 9.96
N GLN A 720 -10.05 7.16 10.10
CA GLN A 720 -11.32 7.87 10.22
C GLN A 720 -12.21 7.68 8.99
N GLU A 721 -11.65 7.62 7.78
CA GLU A 721 -12.42 7.31 6.57
C GLU A 721 -12.96 5.89 6.57
N LEU A 722 -12.15 4.89 6.94
CA LEU A 722 -12.61 3.51 7.03
C LEU A 722 -13.69 3.36 8.11
N LEU A 723 -13.55 4.06 9.24
CA LEU A 723 -14.55 4.10 10.31
C LEU A 723 -15.80 4.86 9.89
N ARG A 724 -15.71 5.85 9.00
CA ARG A 724 -16.89 6.53 8.45
C ARG A 724 -17.71 5.57 7.58
N LEU A 725 -17.04 4.69 6.84
CA LEU A 725 -17.66 3.76 5.88
C LEU A 725 -18.10 2.44 6.51
N THR A 726 -17.40 1.96 7.55
CA THR A 726 -17.53 0.59 8.06
C THR A 726 -17.52 0.52 9.58
N LYS A 727 -17.71 -0.69 10.12
CA LYS A 727 -17.49 -1.02 11.53
C LYS A 727 -16.39 -2.07 11.69
N TRP A 728 -15.50 -2.18 10.70
CA TRP A 728 -14.50 -3.24 10.63
C TRP A 728 -13.36 -2.98 11.63
N PRO A 729 -12.94 -4.01 12.39
CA PRO A 729 -11.71 -3.96 13.15
C PRO A 729 -10.49 -3.83 12.24
N ILE A 730 -9.47 -3.13 12.71
CA ILE A 730 -8.20 -2.91 11.99
C ILE A 730 -7.06 -3.48 12.83
N GLN A 731 -6.24 -4.36 12.26
CA GLN A 731 -5.15 -5.02 13.00
C GLN A 731 -3.81 -4.88 12.29
N SER A 732 -2.79 -4.37 13.00
CA SER A 732 -1.41 -4.42 12.55
C SER A 732 -0.87 -5.86 12.61
N LEU A 733 -0.02 -6.22 11.65
CA LEU A 733 0.76 -7.46 11.63
C LEU A 733 2.25 -7.11 11.52
N LYS A 734 3.10 -7.83 12.26
CA LYS A 734 4.56 -7.64 12.16
C LYS A 734 5.05 -8.28 10.88
N HIS A 735 6.19 -7.85 10.37
CA HIS A 735 6.70 -8.26 9.05
C HIS A 735 6.69 -9.77 8.83
N ASP A 736 7.15 -10.58 9.79
CA ASP A 736 7.12 -12.04 9.66
C ASP A 736 5.68 -12.61 9.59
N ASP A 737 4.73 -11.99 10.29
CA ASP A 737 3.33 -12.41 10.30
C ASP A 737 2.62 -11.97 9.01
N LEU A 738 3.01 -10.82 8.44
CA LEU A 738 2.62 -10.39 7.10
C LEU A 738 3.12 -11.39 6.05
N ALA A 739 4.39 -11.76 6.10
CA ALA A 739 4.96 -12.75 5.20
C ALA A 739 4.19 -14.09 5.28
N ALA A 740 3.93 -14.57 6.50
CA ALA A 740 3.11 -15.75 6.72
C ALA A 740 1.68 -15.59 6.17
N TYR A 741 1.05 -14.42 6.32
CA TYR A 741 -0.28 -14.14 5.77
C TYR A 741 -0.31 -14.29 4.25
N PHE A 742 0.66 -13.71 3.55
CA PHE A 742 0.79 -13.79 2.08
C PHE A 742 1.13 -15.21 1.60
N ILE A 743 2.07 -15.89 2.26
CA ILE A 743 2.44 -17.28 1.94
C ILE A 743 1.24 -18.21 2.14
N ASN A 744 0.52 -18.07 3.27
CA ASN A 744 -0.67 -18.87 3.55
C ASN A 744 -1.79 -18.61 2.55
N ARG A 745 -1.96 -17.36 2.09
CA ARG A 745 -2.92 -17.04 1.03
C ARG A 745 -2.57 -17.75 -0.28
N LYS A 746 -1.31 -17.69 -0.71
CA LYS A 746 -0.85 -18.41 -1.91
C LYS A 746 -1.02 -19.93 -1.78
N ALA A 747 -0.67 -20.50 -0.62
CA ALA A 747 -0.81 -21.92 -0.35
C ALA A 747 -2.29 -22.37 -0.36
N LEU A 748 -3.18 -21.58 0.25
CA LEU A 748 -4.61 -21.83 0.25
C LEU A 748 -5.18 -21.85 -1.17
N ASP A 749 -4.86 -20.85 -1.98
CA ASP A 749 -5.37 -20.74 -3.35
C ASP A 749 -4.92 -21.95 -4.20
N ALA A 750 -3.69 -22.43 -3.99
CA ALA A 750 -3.17 -23.63 -4.65
C ALA A 750 -3.90 -24.94 -4.26
N CYS A 751 -4.55 -24.99 -3.08
CA CYS A 751 -5.37 -26.13 -2.67
C CYS A 751 -6.70 -26.22 -3.44
N THR A 752 -7.10 -25.17 -4.17
CA THR A 752 -8.39 -25.07 -4.89
C THR A 752 -9.60 -25.45 -4.01
N PRO A 753 -9.77 -24.78 -2.86
CA PRO A 753 -10.75 -25.20 -1.87
C PRO A 753 -12.18 -24.95 -2.39
N LYS A 754 -13.10 -25.81 -1.98
CA LYS A 754 -14.51 -25.79 -2.38
C LYS A 754 -15.41 -25.87 -1.14
N LEU A 755 -16.59 -25.27 -1.26
CA LEU A 755 -17.62 -25.30 -0.25
C LEU A 755 -18.96 -25.62 -0.91
N ALA A 756 -19.72 -26.53 -0.31
CA ALA A 756 -21.07 -26.86 -0.71
C ALA A 756 -22.06 -26.67 0.43
N TYR A 757 -23.20 -26.04 0.18
CA TYR A 757 -24.31 -25.95 1.12
C TYR A 757 -25.11 -27.24 1.17
N THR A 758 -25.66 -27.58 2.33
CA THR A 758 -26.67 -28.62 2.50
C THR A 758 -27.91 -28.03 3.15
N TYR A 759 -29.04 -28.19 2.47
CA TYR A 759 -30.29 -27.56 2.88
C TYR A 759 -31.05 -28.39 3.91
N SER A 760 -31.96 -27.74 4.63
CA SER A 760 -33.01 -28.42 5.38
C SER A 760 -33.91 -29.23 4.44
N THR A 761 -34.60 -30.23 4.98
CA THR A 761 -35.47 -31.12 4.19
C THR A 761 -36.59 -30.37 3.47
N ASP A 762 -37.05 -29.24 4.02
CA ASP A 762 -38.06 -28.37 3.40
C ASP A 762 -37.47 -27.35 2.41
N GLY A 763 -36.14 -27.34 2.23
CA GLY A 763 -35.45 -26.43 1.32
C GLY A 763 -35.50 -24.96 1.72
N THR A 764 -35.81 -24.63 2.98
CA THR A 764 -35.98 -23.25 3.44
C THR A 764 -34.76 -22.66 4.14
N LYS A 765 -33.79 -23.50 4.53
CA LYS A 765 -32.60 -23.09 5.28
C LYS A 765 -31.35 -23.85 4.85
N ILE A 766 -30.19 -23.25 5.06
CA ILE A 766 -28.87 -23.92 5.03
C ILE A 766 -28.56 -24.39 6.45
N GLU A 767 -28.46 -25.71 6.66
CA GLU A 767 -28.18 -26.32 7.97
C GLU A 767 -26.69 -26.60 8.20
N SER A 768 -25.98 -26.91 7.12
CA SER A 768 -24.56 -27.26 7.18
C SER A 768 -23.87 -26.93 5.87
N VAL A 769 -22.54 -26.89 5.94
CA VAL A 769 -21.67 -26.72 4.78
C VAL A 769 -20.60 -27.79 4.77
N THR A 770 -20.22 -28.27 3.59
CA THR A 770 -19.12 -29.23 3.43
C THR A 770 -17.96 -28.57 2.73
N VAL A 771 -16.80 -28.59 3.39
CA VAL A 771 -15.53 -28.06 2.91
C VAL A 771 -14.71 -29.20 2.31
N SER A 772 -14.16 -28.96 1.13
CA SER A 772 -13.25 -29.87 0.45
C SER A 772 -12.15 -29.09 -0.26
N ALA A 773 -11.18 -29.81 -0.80
CA ALA A 773 -10.09 -29.28 -1.62
C ALA A 773 -9.63 -30.39 -2.56
N THR A 774 -8.65 -30.12 -3.43
CA THR A 774 -8.00 -31.18 -4.19
C THR A 774 -7.45 -32.26 -3.24
N ASP A 775 -7.80 -33.52 -3.51
CA ASP A 775 -7.50 -34.69 -2.67
C ASP A 775 -7.96 -34.60 -1.20
N ASN A 776 -8.84 -33.65 -0.87
CA ASN A 776 -9.27 -33.33 0.49
C ASN A 776 -8.10 -33.08 1.45
N THR A 777 -7.07 -32.38 0.96
CA THR A 777 -5.94 -31.93 1.77
C THR A 777 -5.62 -30.48 1.47
N CYS A 778 -5.08 -29.77 2.45
CA CYS A 778 -4.47 -28.47 2.24
C CYS A 778 -3.40 -28.26 3.32
N SER A 779 -2.28 -27.62 2.95
CA SER A 779 -1.18 -27.36 3.89
C SER A 779 -1.51 -26.27 4.91
N VAL A 780 -2.60 -25.54 4.70
CA VAL A 780 -3.11 -24.48 5.57
C VAL A 780 -4.60 -24.66 5.84
N PRO A 781 -5.12 -24.18 7.00
CA PRO A 781 -6.55 -24.21 7.26
C PRO A 781 -7.35 -23.37 6.25
N ILE A 782 -8.51 -23.89 5.82
CA ILE A 782 -9.43 -23.24 4.89
C ILE A 782 -10.40 -22.36 5.68
N PRO A 783 -10.47 -21.04 5.43
CA PRO A 783 -11.42 -20.17 6.11
C PRO A 783 -12.83 -20.34 5.55
N VAL A 784 -13.80 -20.50 6.45
CA VAL A 784 -15.23 -20.41 6.14
C VAL A 784 -15.86 -19.34 7.02
N THR A 785 -16.34 -18.26 6.41
CA THR A 785 -17.09 -17.23 7.12
C THR A 785 -18.54 -17.69 7.31
N ILE A 786 -19.06 -17.59 8.54
CA ILE A 786 -20.47 -17.85 8.86
C ILE A 786 -21.14 -16.55 9.33
N PRO A 787 -22.44 -16.35 9.10
CA PRO A 787 -23.07 -15.06 9.34
C PRO A 787 -23.21 -14.73 10.83
N SER A 788 -23.32 -15.74 11.69
CA SER A 788 -23.38 -15.59 13.14
C SER A 788 -23.17 -16.93 13.84
N GLY A 789 -23.00 -16.89 15.16
CA GLY A 789 -22.98 -18.08 15.99
C GLY A 789 -21.68 -18.89 15.88
N SER A 790 -21.83 -20.21 15.93
CA SER A 790 -20.73 -21.17 15.94
C SER A 790 -21.02 -22.33 15.01
N SER A 791 -20.02 -23.18 14.79
CA SER A 791 -20.20 -24.43 14.04
C SER A 791 -19.56 -25.61 14.77
N THR A 792 -20.06 -26.81 14.50
CA THR A 792 -19.40 -28.05 14.90
C THR A 792 -18.91 -28.80 13.67
N ALA A 793 -17.69 -29.33 13.73
CA ALA A 793 -17.08 -30.07 12.63
C ALA A 793 -17.28 -31.58 12.76
N SER A 794 -17.53 -32.24 11.63
CA SER A 794 -17.47 -33.69 11.46
C SER A 794 -16.48 -34.01 10.33
N GLY A 795 -15.65 -35.05 10.51
CA GLY A 795 -14.66 -35.46 9.50
C GLY A 795 -13.33 -34.68 9.52
N GLY A 796 -13.12 -33.81 10.52
CA GLY A 796 -11.89 -33.02 10.70
C GLY A 796 -11.97 -32.10 11.92
N SER A 797 -11.17 -31.03 11.94
CA SER A 797 -11.14 -30.03 13.02
C SER A 797 -11.44 -28.61 12.54
N VAL A 798 -11.94 -27.77 13.45
CA VAL A 798 -12.25 -26.37 13.18
C VAL A 798 -11.80 -25.52 14.37
N THR A 799 -11.25 -24.33 14.08
CA THR A 799 -10.95 -23.30 15.08
C THR A 799 -11.71 -22.03 14.73
N ALA A 800 -12.49 -21.50 15.67
CA ALA A 800 -13.22 -20.25 15.46
C ALA A 800 -12.30 -19.04 15.69
N ASP A 801 -12.45 -18.03 14.84
CA ASP A 801 -11.78 -16.74 14.91
C ASP A 801 -12.88 -15.66 14.85
N VAL A 802 -12.98 -14.87 15.93
CA VAL A 802 -14.03 -13.86 16.13
C VAL A 802 -13.36 -12.57 16.58
N VAL A 803 -13.43 -11.55 15.73
CA VAL A 803 -12.82 -10.24 16.00
C VAL A 803 -13.90 -9.18 16.02
N GLY A 804 -14.16 -8.61 17.19
CA GLY A 804 -15.13 -7.52 17.32
C GLY A 804 -16.53 -7.88 16.85
N SER A 805 -17.04 -7.09 15.90
CA SER A 805 -18.36 -7.29 15.28
C SER A 805 -18.31 -8.03 13.94
N GLU A 806 -17.15 -8.55 13.55
CA GLU A 806 -17.01 -9.30 12.31
C GLU A 806 -17.76 -10.63 12.37
N PRO A 807 -18.31 -11.10 11.23
CA PRO A 807 -18.83 -12.46 11.12
C PRO A 807 -17.75 -13.48 11.53
N PRO A 808 -18.08 -14.52 12.33
CA PRO A 808 -17.12 -15.54 12.74
C PRO A 808 -16.48 -16.25 11.54
N ILE A 809 -15.16 -16.41 11.59
CA ILE A 809 -14.39 -17.22 10.63
C ILE A 809 -14.11 -18.58 11.26
N GLN A 810 -14.40 -19.65 10.53
CA GLN A 810 -14.12 -21.03 10.91
C GLN A 810 -12.91 -21.52 10.12
N TRP A 811 -11.78 -21.69 10.78
CA TRP A 811 -10.55 -22.22 10.17
C TRP A 811 -10.59 -23.74 10.16
N VAL A 812 -10.89 -24.32 9.00
CA VAL A 812 -11.13 -25.76 8.81
C VAL A 812 -9.85 -26.47 8.37
N THR A 813 -9.44 -27.49 9.11
CA THR A 813 -8.30 -28.34 8.72
C THR A 813 -8.80 -29.62 8.07
N LEU A 814 -8.37 -29.88 6.83
CA LEU A 814 -8.67 -31.13 6.13
C LEU A 814 -7.62 -32.19 6.46
N SER A 815 -8.05 -33.46 6.53
CA SER A 815 -7.18 -34.60 6.88
C SER A 815 -7.38 -35.80 5.95
N GLY A 816 -7.57 -35.56 4.65
CA GLY A 816 -7.81 -36.60 3.64
C GLY A 816 -9.29 -36.93 3.41
N SER A 817 -10.21 -36.25 4.11
CA SER A 817 -11.65 -36.33 3.92
C SER A 817 -12.28 -34.94 3.96
N PRO A 818 -13.43 -34.72 3.28
CA PRO A 818 -14.19 -33.48 3.43
C PRO A 818 -14.62 -33.27 4.88
N VAL A 819 -14.75 -32.01 5.29
CA VAL A 819 -15.20 -31.62 6.63
C VAL A 819 -16.57 -30.97 6.52
N THR A 820 -17.55 -31.48 7.26
CA THR A 820 -18.87 -30.86 7.34
C THR A 820 -18.97 -30.01 8.60
N LEU A 821 -19.29 -28.73 8.43
CA LEU A 821 -19.63 -27.80 9.50
C LEU A 821 -21.14 -27.74 9.66
N THR A 822 -21.67 -28.17 10.81
CA THR A 822 -23.07 -27.98 11.17
C THR A 822 -23.22 -26.62 11.86
N LEU A 823 -24.12 -25.78 11.34
CA LEU A 823 -24.33 -24.42 11.86
C LEU A 823 -25.19 -24.47 13.12
N SER A 824 -24.78 -23.79 14.19
CA SER A 824 -25.64 -23.64 15.37
C SER A 824 -26.83 -22.73 15.11
N SER A 825 -26.74 -21.88 14.09
CA SER A 825 -27.81 -21.02 13.58
C SER A 825 -27.97 -21.21 12.07
N PRO A 826 -28.90 -22.08 11.62
CA PRO A 826 -29.18 -22.27 10.20
C PRO A 826 -29.55 -20.97 9.49
N VAL A 827 -29.11 -20.80 8.24
CA VAL A 827 -29.34 -19.58 7.45
C VAL A 827 -30.60 -19.74 6.61
N SER A 828 -31.62 -18.91 6.86
CA SER A 828 -32.86 -18.91 6.07
C SER A 828 -32.67 -18.28 4.69
N PHE A 829 -33.46 -18.74 3.70
CA PHE A 829 -33.48 -18.13 2.37
C PHE A 829 -34.24 -16.82 2.30
#